data_AF-A0AA38YAN5-F1
#
_entry.id   AF-A0AA38YAN5-F1
#
_cell.length_a   1.000
_cell.length_b   1.000
_cell.length_c   1.000
_cell.angle_alpha   90.00
_cell.angle_beta   90.00
_cell.angle_gamma   90.00
#
_symmetry.space_group_name_H-M   'P 1'
#
loop_
_entity.id
_entity.type
_entity.pdbx_description
1 polymer ?
#
loop_
_entity_poly.entity_id
_entity_poly.type
_entity_poly.pdbx_seq_one_letter_code
_entity_poly.pdbx_strand_id
1 'polypeptide(L)'
;MAPELIYSPPPGLTTNFDEFRQRVNSELGLSLRDYHDLHKLSVERRNEFWMSLWRYLDVKASVQPTKAIDETLRIDQLPTFFEDARLNYAENLLVRSDEGVAVKYLCENQLDAPSEVTWKELRETVRILSNAMRKSNVSREDVVCIIGGSSPLSLAIFLATASVGAIVSAFATDAGRKILMDKMGQVCPKIVFSESFYRYNGKTYDISEKISEVFSVIDKVRNAKLICTSEVAAPKGWMPLEKFRQLGREGPLRYEQVPFNHPLLLAFSSGTTGSPKGIVHSHGGMVISGKKGSRLHNNFGPGDVHYHYTNIGWILWNLMISALFCGSTVILYDGSPFYPTPEKQLAAVFSAGVTAWGASPRYFAELQKAGVDPKPYVKNLKCILSAGAILNEPQSKWLKEAFGPVCQMSFSGGTELCGNFCAGHIGMPTYAGEMTVKELGMDVDVFTSDGKPARPGESGELVCKKPFPNMPVRFWNDPDGKTYMKSYFSTFTGVWRHGDFIRMNPETGGWLILGRSDGVLNPSGIRFGSAEIYTIIEQKFADRVADAICVGQQRARDQSERVFLFIKISTKCDAASLEREVRAQIAQDLSRRHVPQFIFQVRDIPYNANGKKLEIPLKTVLSEGSPGLERLTCPVEEKSLLAQYLRFHEVEVLLANGNPLQSAKL
;
A
#
# COMPACT_ATOMS: atom_id res chain seq x y z
N MET A 1 -8.12 17.24 -21.75
CA MET A 1 -9.10 18.05 -20.98
C MET A 1 -8.33 18.87 -19.95
N ALA A 2 -8.80 20.08 -19.62
CA ALA A 2 -8.17 20.87 -18.56
C ALA A 2 -8.27 20.14 -17.21
N PRO A 3 -7.25 20.18 -16.35
CA PRO A 3 -7.26 19.52 -15.05
C PRO A 3 -8.39 20.06 -14.16
N GLU A 4 -9.22 19.18 -13.60
CA GLU A 4 -10.31 19.58 -12.74
C GLU A 4 -9.85 19.75 -11.29
N LEU A 5 -10.01 20.95 -10.74
CA LEU A 5 -9.73 21.24 -9.34
C LEU A 5 -10.76 20.57 -8.42
N ILE A 6 -10.29 19.74 -7.50
CA ILE A 6 -11.10 19.00 -6.54
C ILE A 6 -11.15 19.70 -5.19
N TYR A 7 -10.00 20.18 -4.74
CA TYR A 7 -9.83 20.81 -3.43
C TYR A 7 -8.88 22.01 -3.56
N SER A 8 -9.23 23.09 -2.87
CA SER A 8 -8.33 24.20 -2.62
C SER A 8 -8.13 24.33 -1.10
N PRO A 9 -6.89 24.51 -0.63
CA PRO A 9 -6.63 24.83 0.76
C PRO A 9 -7.41 26.08 1.19
N PRO A 10 -8.02 26.09 2.39
CA PRO A 10 -8.63 27.28 2.95
C PRO A 10 -7.60 28.42 3.06
N PRO A 11 -7.98 29.68 2.79
CA PRO A 11 -7.10 30.83 2.99
C PRO A 11 -6.58 30.90 4.42
N GLY A 12 -5.26 31.09 4.59
CA GLY A 12 -4.62 31.19 5.90
C GLY A 12 -4.39 29.85 6.62
N LEU A 13 -4.67 28.71 5.99
CA LEU A 13 -4.32 27.40 6.54
C LEU A 13 -2.80 27.34 6.81
N THR A 14 -2.44 27.16 8.07
CA THR A 14 -1.06 26.89 8.48
C THR A 14 -0.94 25.42 8.85
N THR A 15 0.06 24.75 8.31
CA THR A 15 0.28 23.31 8.50
C THR A 15 1.56 23.04 9.29
N ASN A 16 1.72 21.82 9.79
CA ASN A 16 2.98 21.37 10.39
C ASN A 16 4.15 21.46 9.38
N PHE A 17 3.85 21.36 8.08
CA PHE A 17 4.82 21.62 7.02
C PHE A 17 5.32 23.07 7.06
N ASP A 18 4.43 24.05 7.25
CA ASP A 18 4.80 25.47 7.31
C ASP A 18 5.65 25.77 8.54
N GLU A 19 5.29 25.21 9.70
CA GLU A 19 6.11 25.29 10.91
C GLU A 19 7.52 24.73 10.69
N PHE A 20 7.62 23.55 10.07
CA PHE A 20 8.90 22.92 9.78
C PHE A 20 9.72 23.75 8.78
N ARG A 21 9.10 24.27 7.72
CA ARG A 21 9.76 25.15 6.75
C ARG A 21 10.32 26.41 7.41
N GLN A 22 9.54 27.06 8.28
CA GLN A 22 9.98 28.23 9.02
C GLN A 22 11.15 27.92 9.96
N ARG A 23 11.11 26.76 10.62
CA ARG A 23 12.23 26.28 11.45
C ARG A 23 13.49 26.07 10.62
N VAL A 24 13.39 25.43 9.46
CA VAL A 24 14.53 25.23 8.55
C VAL A 24 15.11 26.56 8.09
N ASN A 25 14.27 27.54 7.75
CA ASN A 25 14.71 28.90 7.43
C ASN A 25 15.51 29.52 8.58
N SER A 26 15.01 29.40 9.80
CA SER A 26 15.69 29.93 10.99
C SER A 26 17.00 29.19 11.30
N GLU A 27 17.02 27.85 11.21
CA GLU A 27 18.19 27.03 11.53
C GLU A 27 19.33 27.20 10.52
N LEU A 28 18.99 27.37 9.23
CA LEU A 28 19.96 27.37 8.13
C LEU A 28 20.20 28.76 7.50
N GLY A 29 19.53 29.81 8.00
CA GLY A 29 19.63 31.16 7.45
C GLY A 29 19.09 31.26 6.01
N LEU A 30 17.98 30.59 5.72
CA LEU A 30 17.37 30.51 4.39
C LEU A 30 16.03 31.26 4.32
N SER A 31 15.53 31.45 3.09
CA SER A 31 14.24 32.08 2.80
C SER A 31 13.38 31.21 1.89
N LEU A 32 13.21 29.93 2.24
CA LEU A 32 12.34 28.99 1.53
C LEU A 32 10.89 29.48 1.59
N ARG A 33 10.21 29.60 0.45
CA ARG A 33 8.90 30.27 0.34
C ARG A 33 7.71 29.32 0.34
N ASP A 34 7.88 28.14 -0.25
CA ASP A 34 6.79 27.21 -0.50
C ASP A 34 7.23 25.74 -0.36
N TYR A 35 6.33 24.84 -0.75
CA TYR A 35 6.57 23.40 -0.77
C TYR A 35 7.74 23.00 -1.67
N HIS A 36 7.86 23.62 -2.85
CA HIS A 36 8.85 23.25 -3.85
C HIS A 36 10.26 23.68 -3.41
N ASP A 37 10.40 24.86 -2.79
CA ASP A 37 11.66 25.31 -2.21
C ASP A 37 12.17 24.32 -1.14
N LEU A 38 11.30 23.86 -0.22
CA LEU A 38 11.69 22.89 0.81
C LEU A 38 11.94 21.49 0.23
N HIS A 39 11.16 21.05 -0.75
CA HIS A 39 11.42 19.79 -1.45
C HIS A 39 12.79 19.82 -2.14
N LYS A 40 13.12 20.89 -2.85
CA LYS A 40 14.43 21.07 -3.48
C LYS A 40 15.57 20.98 -2.48
N LEU A 41 15.47 21.69 -1.35
CA LEU A 41 16.43 21.58 -0.26
C LEU A 41 16.56 20.12 0.24
N SER A 42 15.43 19.42 0.40
CA SER A 42 15.40 18.07 0.95
C SER A 42 16.15 17.03 0.11
N VAL A 43 16.34 17.30 -1.19
CA VAL A 43 17.05 16.41 -2.11
C VAL A 43 18.46 16.88 -2.46
N GLU A 44 18.72 18.20 -2.41
CA GLU A 44 20.03 18.78 -2.72
C GLU A 44 20.96 18.86 -1.50
N ARG A 45 20.41 19.14 -0.31
CA ARG A 45 21.13 19.25 0.99
C ARG A 45 20.56 18.23 1.98
N ARG A 46 20.66 16.95 1.63
CA ARG A 46 20.01 15.83 2.32
C ARG A 46 20.48 15.72 3.76
N ASN A 47 21.78 15.83 4.01
CA ASN A 47 22.30 15.71 5.37
C ASN A 47 21.68 16.76 6.31
N GLU A 48 21.64 18.01 5.87
CA GLU A 48 21.06 19.11 6.66
C GLU A 48 19.56 18.95 6.83
N PHE A 49 18.83 18.65 5.75
CA PHE A 49 17.39 18.42 5.79
C PHE A 49 17.02 17.32 6.78
N TRP A 50 17.65 16.15 6.68
CA TRP A 50 17.33 14.99 7.53
C TRP A 50 17.73 15.23 8.99
N MET A 51 18.81 15.97 9.26
CA MET A 51 19.18 16.38 10.61
C MET A 51 18.20 17.39 11.22
N SER A 52 17.75 18.40 10.45
CA SER A 52 16.71 19.35 10.89
C SER A 52 15.38 18.64 11.11
N LEU A 53 15.00 17.72 10.22
CA LEU A 53 13.78 16.94 10.35
C LEU A 53 13.81 16.03 11.58
N TRP A 54 14.93 15.35 11.84
CA TRP A 54 15.12 14.53 13.03
C TRP A 54 14.83 15.32 14.32
N ARG A 55 15.36 16.54 14.42
CA ARG A 55 15.12 17.44 15.56
C ARG A 55 13.70 17.98 15.61
N TYR A 56 13.10 18.33 14.47
CA TYR A 56 11.71 18.82 14.44
C TYR A 56 10.72 17.74 14.87
N LEU A 57 10.93 16.50 14.43
CA LEU A 57 10.04 15.38 14.71
C LEU A 57 10.23 14.76 16.11
N ASP A 58 11.17 15.31 16.91
CA ASP A 58 11.53 14.82 18.25
C ASP A 58 11.74 13.29 18.26
N VAL A 59 12.67 12.83 17.41
CA VAL A 59 12.98 11.40 17.32
C VAL A 59 13.72 10.97 18.60
N LYS A 60 13.08 10.08 19.36
CA LYS A 60 13.64 9.54 20.60
C LYS A 60 14.72 8.52 20.27
N ALA A 61 15.92 8.77 20.78
CA ALA A 61 17.07 7.90 20.61
C ALA A 61 18.00 8.03 21.83
N SER A 62 18.53 6.91 22.29
CA SER A 62 19.54 6.86 23.35
C SER A 62 20.91 7.38 22.89
N VAL A 63 21.20 7.27 21.59
CA VAL A 63 22.35 7.89 20.93
C VAL A 63 21.81 8.74 19.79
N GLN A 64 22.10 10.04 19.82
CA GLN A 64 21.69 10.99 18.80
C GLN A 64 22.68 10.95 17.62
N PRO A 65 22.22 11.05 16.36
CA PRO A 65 23.10 11.04 15.21
C PRO A 65 23.90 12.33 15.11
N THR A 66 25.15 12.23 14.65
CA THR A 66 25.98 13.40 14.29
C THR A 66 25.82 13.79 12.83
N LYS A 67 25.50 12.82 11.97
CA LYS A 67 25.32 12.94 10.52
C LYS A 67 24.13 12.09 10.09
N ALA A 68 23.34 12.58 9.16
CA ALA A 68 22.19 11.85 8.63
C ALA A 68 22.56 10.90 7.50
N ILE A 69 23.44 11.29 6.58
CA ILE A 69 23.86 10.44 5.45
C ILE A 69 25.20 10.93 4.89
N ASP A 70 26.04 10.00 4.42
CA ASP A 70 27.15 10.34 3.54
C ASP A 70 26.66 10.63 2.11
N GLU A 71 26.68 11.92 1.75
CA GLU A 71 26.18 12.39 0.47
C GLU A 71 27.06 12.03 -0.73
N THR A 72 28.29 11.55 -0.49
CA THR A 72 29.22 11.07 -1.52
C THR A 72 28.76 9.73 -2.12
N LEU A 73 27.94 8.97 -1.39
CA LEU A 73 27.46 7.65 -1.79
C LEU A 73 26.22 7.74 -2.68
N ARG A 74 26.21 6.88 -3.71
CA ARG A 74 25.07 6.68 -4.60
C ARG A 74 24.00 5.79 -3.97
N ILE A 75 22.78 5.85 -4.49
CA ILE A 75 21.66 5.04 -4.00
C ILE A 75 21.91 3.54 -4.08
N ASP A 76 22.60 3.07 -5.12
CA ASP A 76 22.91 1.66 -5.36
C ASP A 76 24.09 1.14 -4.52
N GLN A 77 24.73 2.02 -3.75
CA GLN A 77 25.70 1.66 -2.72
C GLN A 77 25.04 1.48 -1.34
N LEU A 78 23.72 1.66 -1.25
CA LEU A 78 22.91 1.44 -0.05
C LEU A 78 23.46 2.17 1.20
N PRO A 79 23.63 3.51 1.15
CA PRO A 79 24.23 4.24 2.25
C PRO A 79 23.40 4.13 3.54
N THR A 80 24.10 3.97 4.65
CA THR A 80 23.47 3.94 5.98
C THR A 80 23.05 5.35 6.38
N PHE A 81 21.79 5.49 6.77
CA PHE A 81 21.28 6.71 7.38
C PHE A 81 21.48 6.69 8.89
N PHE A 82 21.86 7.83 9.47
CA PHE A 82 21.99 8.05 10.92
C PHE A 82 22.77 6.93 11.62
N GLU A 83 23.96 6.61 11.11
CA GLU A 83 24.76 5.43 11.49
C GLU A 83 25.01 5.29 13.00
N ASP A 84 25.27 6.41 13.67
CA ASP A 84 25.52 6.46 15.12
C ASP A 84 24.24 6.21 15.95
N ALA A 85 23.06 6.47 15.38
CA ALA A 85 21.83 6.54 16.15
C ALA A 85 21.44 5.18 16.74
N ARG A 86 20.93 5.22 17.98
CA ARG A 86 20.34 4.06 18.66
C ARG A 86 18.95 4.41 19.15
N LEU A 87 17.94 3.75 18.61
CA LEU A 87 16.54 4.08 18.88
C LEU A 87 15.67 2.81 18.97
N ASN A 88 14.39 2.99 19.27
CA ASN A 88 13.40 1.94 19.19
C ASN A 88 12.09 2.44 18.54
N TYR A 89 11.44 1.60 17.72
CA TYR A 89 10.22 1.98 17.01
C TYR A 89 9.03 2.11 17.97
N ALA A 90 8.88 1.15 18.89
CA ALA A 90 7.78 1.17 19.85
C ALA A 90 7.88 2.36 20.81
N GLU A 91 9.11 2.72 21.23
CA GLU A 91 9.35 3.91 22.05
C GLU A 91 8.95 5.21 21.35
N ASN A 92 9.24 5.30 20.05
CA ASN A 92 8.87 6.45 19.23
C ASN A 92 7.38 6.49 18.89
N LEU A 93 6.70 5.35 18.75
CA LEU A 93 5.26 5.30 18.45
C LEU A 93 4.41 5.53 19.70
N LEU A 94 4.83 4.98 20.84
CA LEU A 94 4.21 5.21 22.16
C LEU A 94 4.64 6.60 22.67
N VAL A 95 4.13 7.65 22.04
CA VAL A 95 4.52 9.05 22.34
C VAL A 95 3.90 9.59 23.62
N ARG A 96 2.68 9.15 23.97
CA ARG A 96 1.90 9.61 25.14
C ARG A 96 1.81 8.54 26.21
N SER A 97 1.65 8.93 27.47
CA SER A 97 1.54 8.03 28.65
C SER A 97 0.31 8.33 29.52
N ASP A 98 -0.59 9.19 29.04
CA ASP A 98 -1.82 9.60 29.70
C ASP A 98 -3.01 8.66 29.38
N GLU A 99 -4.20 9.00 29.89
CA GLU A 99 -5.46 8.27 29.65
C GLU A 99 -6.18 8.69 28.36
N GLY A 100 -5.54 9.45 27.47
CA GLY A 100 -6.09 9.76 26.16
C GLY A 100 -6.29 8.50 25.32
N VAL A 101 -7.24 8.54 24.38
CA VAL A 101 -7.56 7.39 23.52
C VAL A 101 -6.49 7.22 22.44
N ALA A 102 -5.83 6.06 22.42
CA ALA A 102 -4.89 5.68 21.38
C ALA A 102 -5.61 4.96 20.23
N VAL A 103 -6.51 4.04 20.58
CA VAL A 103 -7.23 3.21 19.63
C VAL A 103 -8.73 3.26 19.91
N LYS A 104 -9.52 3.43 18.86
CA LYS A 104 -10.93 3.07 18.84
C LYS A 104 -11.08 1.79 18.05
N TYR A 105 -11.56 0.73 18.67
CA TYR A 105 -11.69 -0.58 18.06
C TYR A 105 -13.15 -0.88 17.75
N LEU A 106 -13.40 -1.19 16.47
CA LEU A 106 -14.69 -1.62 15.95
C LEU A 106 -14.53 -3.00 15.35
N CYS A 107 -15.58 -3.82 15.44
CA CYS A 107 -15.67 -5.07 14.72
C CYS A 107 -17.07 -5.22 14.12
N GLU A 108 -17.22 -6.08 13.11
CA GLU A 108 -18.49 -6.21 12.38
C GLU A 108 -19.70 -6.65 13.23
N ASN A 109 -19.47 -7.21 14.42
CA ASN A 109 -20.50 -7.57 15.39
C ASN A 109 -20.77 -6.49 16.46
N GLN A 110 -19.97 -5.41 16.50
CA GLN A 110 -20.10 -4.33 17.48
C GLN A 110 -19.75 -2.98 16.84
N LEU A 111 -20.53 -2.61 15.81
CA LEU A 111 -20.34 -1.35 15.08
C LEU A 111 -20.79 -0.13 15.89
N ASP A 112 -21.90 -0.25 16.64
CA ASP A 112 -22.55 0.89 17.31
C ASP A 112 -21.92 1.26 18.66
N ALA A 113 -20.98 0.45 19.16
CA ALA A 113 -20.33 0.67 20.45
C ALA A 113 -18.82 0.39 20.35
N PRO A 114 -18.03 1.28 19.72
CA PRO A 114 -16.59 1.14 19.65
C PRO A 114 -16.00 1.00 21.05
N SER A 115 -15.08 0.04 21.22
CA SER A 115 -14.27 -0.02 22.43
C SER A 115 -13.10 0.96 22.32
N GLU A 116 -12.75 1.62 23.41
CA GLU A 116 -11.63 2.55 23.45
C GLU A 116 -10.48 1.94 24.24
N VAL A 117 -9.26 2.08 23.73
CA VAL A 117 -8.03 1.69 24.43
C VAL A 117 -7.19 2.94 24.62
N THR A 118 -6.88 3.26 25.87
CA THR A 118 -6.07 4.43 26.21
C THR A 118 -4.59 4.19 25.89
N TRP A 119 -3.82 5.27 25.80
CA TRP A 119 -2.36 5.18 25.65
C TRP A 119 -1.71 4.40 26.80
N LYS A 120 -2.23 4.56 28.02
CA LYS A 120 -1.76 3.82 29.19
C LYS A 120 -2.08 2.33 29.11
N GLU A 121 -3.30 1.95 28.71
CA GLU A 121 -3.70 0.54 28.55
C GLU A 121 -2.92 -0.16 27.43
N LEU A 122 -2.69 0.54 26.31
CA LEU A 122 -1.86 0.03 25.21
C LEU A 122 -0.43 -0.21 25.70
N ARG A 123 0.17 0.76 26.40
CA ARG A 123 1.52 0.61 26.99
C ARG A 123 1.60 -0.56 27.95
N GLU A 124 0.60 -0.74 28.79
CA GLU A 124 0.58 -1.83 29.77
C GLU A 124 0.50 -3.19 29.08
N THR A 125 -0.31 -3.30 28.04
CA THR A 125 -0.38 -4.51 27.21
C THR A 125 0.96 -4.79 26.54
N VAL A 126 1.61 -3.76 25.97
CA VAL A 126 2.95 -3.87 25.36
C VAL A 126 4.01 -4.27 26.41
N ARG A 127 3.95 -3.73 27.63
CA ARG A 127 4.84 -4.11 28.74
C ARG A 127 4.74 -5.59 29.05
N ILE A 128 3.52 -6.08 29.28
CA ILE A 128 3.29 -7.48 29.63
C ILE A 128 3.77 -8.40 28.51
N LEU A 129 3.39 -8.12 27.26
CA LEU A 129 3.76 -8.95 26.12
C LEU A 129 5.27 -8.95 25.86
N SER A 130 5.92 -7.78 25.94
CA SER A 130 7.36 -7.68 25.71
C SER A 130 8.18 -8.39 26.80
N ASN A 131 7.74 -8.32 28.06
CA ASN A 131 8.39 -9.05 29.15
C ASN A 131 8.17 -10.56 29.02
N ALA A 132 6.99 -11.01 28.58
CA ALA A 132 6.73 -12.41 28.28
C ALA A 132 7.58 -12.94 27.11
N MET A 133 7.79 -12.13 26.07
CA MET A 133 8.70 -12.43 24.96
C MET A 133 10.14 -12.57 25.45
N ARG A 134 10.63 -11.65 26.30
CA ARG A 134 11.97 -11.74 26.90
C ARG A 134 12.14 -13.00 27.76
N LYS A 135 11.17 -13.34 28.62
CA LYS A 135 11.19 -14.61 29.38
C LYS A 135 11.06 -15.85 28.49
N SER A 136 10.59 -15.68 27.26
CA SER A 136 10.58 -16.72 26.22
C SER A 136 11.84 -16.70 25.33
N ASN A 137 12.89 -15.97 25.75
CA ASN A 137 14.17 -15.85 25.07
C ASN A 137 14.07 -15.27 23.64
N VAL A 138 13.07 -14.43 23.35
CA VAL A 138 13.02 -13.67 22.09
C VAL A 138 14.12 -12.61 22.10
N SER A 139 14.83 -12.50 20.99
CA SER A 139 16.00 -11.64 20.79
C SER A 139 15.97 -10.94 19.42
N ARG A 140 16.99 -10.11 19.12
CA ARG A 140 16.97 -9.14 18.02
C ARG A 140 16.81 -9.70 16.59
N GLU A 141 17.23 -10.95 16.35
CA GLU A 141 17.12 -11.60 15.04
C GLU A 141 15.96 -12.62 14.98
N ASP A 142 15.26 -12.81 16.10
CA ASP A 142 14.12 -13.72 16.13
C ASP A 142 12.92 -13.08 15.42
N VAL A 143 12.20 -13.88 14.64
CA VAL A 143 10.96 -13.46 13.99
C VAL A 143 9.76 -13.87 14.84
N VAL A 144 8.85 -12.92 15.06
CA VAL A 144 7.54 -13.13 15.66
C VAL A 144 6.47 -12.93 14.58
N CYS A 145 5.65 -13.95 14.37
CA CYS A 145 4.55 -13.90 13.43
C CYS A 145 3.22 -13.57 14.12
N ILE A 146 2.38 -12.79 13.45
CA ILE A 146 1.00 -12.50 13.86
C ILE A 146 0.05 -12.99 12.76
N ILE A 147 -0.95 -13.79 13.12
CA ILE A 147 -2.07 -14.17 12.26
C ILE A 147 -3.35 -13.69 12.94
N GLY A 148 -3.87 -12.53 12.53
CA GLY A 148 -4.96 -11.89 13.26
C GLY A 148 -5.67 -10.78 12.49
N GLY A 149 -6.72 -10.24 13.10
CA GLY A 149 -7.45 -9.08 12.62
C GLY A 149 -6.73 -7.75 12.92
N SER A 150 -7.28 -6.65 12.39
CA SER A 150 -6.85 -5.29 12.76
C SER A 150 -7.42 -4.96 14.15
N SER A 151 -6.70 -5.33 15.20
CA SER A 151 -7.16 -5.25 16.58
C SER A 151 -6.12 -4.59 17.52
N PRO A 152 -6.55 -4.07 18.69
CA PRO A 152 -5.63 -3.53 19.69
C PRO A 152 -4.57 -4.55 20.13
N LEU A 153 -4.93 -5.84 20.18
CA LEU A 153 -3.99 -6.90 20.54
C LEU A 153 -2.93 -7.13 19.46
N SER A 154 -3.32 -7.16 18.17
CA SER A 154 -2.36 -7.24 17.06
C SER A 154 -1.37 -6.06 17.08
N LEU A 155 -1.86 -4.85 17.34
CA LEU A 155 -1.01 -3.66 17.53
C LEU A 155 -0.07 -3.82 18.74
N ALA A 156 -0.58 -4.29 19.88
CA ALA A 156 0.23 -4.49 21.07
C ALA A 156 1.32 -5.57 20.87
N ILE A 157 1.02 -6.65 20.14
CA ILE A 157 2.02 -7.70 19.80
C ILE A 157 3.08 -7.13 18.86
N PHE A 158 2.70 -6.34 17.86
CA PHE A 158 3.64 -5.64 16.98
C PHE A 158 4.61 -4.77 17.79
N LEU A 159 4.06 -3.92 18.67
CA LEU A 159 4.86 -2.99 19.48
C LEU A 159 5.70 -3.72 20.53
N ALA A 160 5.19 -4.79 21.13
CA ALA A 160 5.95 -5.64 22.04
C ALA A 160 7.15 -6.27 21.34
N THR A 161 6.95 -6.83 20.14
CA THR A 161 8.01 -7.40 19.31
C THR A 161 9.08 -6.35 19.00
N ALA A 162 8.66 -5.18 18.53
CA ALA A 162 9.55 -4.05 18.25
C ALA A 162 10.30 -3.58 19.52
N SER A 163 9.66 -3.56 20.69
CA SER A 163 10.32 -3.14 21.94
C SER A 163 11.43 -4.09 22.39
N VAL A 164 11.37 -5.36 21.99
CA VAL A 164 12.41 -6.38 22.25
C VAL A 164 13.53 -6.31 21.20
N GLY A 165 13.33 -5.54 20.12
CA GLY A 165 14.23 -5.45 18.97
C GLY A 165 14.12 -6.63 18.01
N ALA A 166 13.09 -7.47 18.17
CA ALA A 166 12.81 -8.60 17.30
C ALA A 166 12.05 -8.17 16.04
N ILE A 167 11.95 -9.08 15.08
CA ILE A 167 11.38 -8.80 13.76
C ILE A 167 9.93 -9.28 13.72
N VAL A 168 9.00 -8.42 13.31
CA VAL A 168 7.59 -8.75 13.16
C VAL A 168 7.25 -9.10 11.72
N SER A 169 6.44 -10.14 11.52
CA SER A 169 5.80 -10.44 10.23
C SER A 169 4.31 -10.72 10.46
N ALA A 170 3.44 -9.98 9.78
CA ALA A 170 2.00 -10.03 10.01
C ALA A 170 1.26 -10.63 8.81
N PHE A 171 0.23 -11.42 9.11
CA PHE A 171 -0.63 -12.10 8.14
C PHE A 171 -2.08 -11.90 8.58
N ALA A 172 -2.96 -11.60 7.63
CA ALA A 172 -4.39 -11.60 7.90
C ALA A 172 -4.92 -13.03 8.09
N THR A 173 -6.03 -13.16 8.82
CA THR A 173 -6.66 -14.46 9.15
C THR A 173 -7.19 -15.23 7.94
N ASP A 174 -7.53 -14.50 6.87
CA ASP A 174 -7.97 -15.01 5.58
C ASP A 174 -6.81 -15.56 4.72
N ALA A 175 -5.55 -15.41 5.15
CA ALA A 175 -4.41 -15.96 4.43
C ALA A 175 -4.53 -17.49 4.23
N GLY A 176 -4.40 -17.92 2.97
CA GLY A 176 -4.48 -19.33 2.60
C GLY A 176 -3.28 -20.15 3.08
N ARG A 177 -3.48 -21.46 3.23
CA ARG A 177 -2.46 -22.44 3.66
C ARG A 177 -1.16 -22.33 2.83
N LYS A 178 -1.32 -22.26 1.50
CA LYS A 178 -0.34 -21.85 0.48
C LYS A 178 0.62 -20.77 0.99
N ILE A 179 0.02 -19.61 1.17
CA ILE A 179 0.68 -18.34 1.48
C ILE A 179 1.40 -18.43 2.82
N LEU A 180 0.75 -19.01 3.83
CA LEU A 180 1.35 -19.16 5.16
C LEU A 180 2.57 -20.08 5.13
N MET A 181 2.48 -21.22 4.45
CA MET A 181 3.62 -22.14 4.29
C MET A 181 4.79 -21.47 3.57
N ASP A 182 4.54 -20.87 2.41
CA ASP A 182 5.59 -20.27 1.58
C ASP A 182 6.28 -19.09 2.26
N LYS A 183 5.56 -18.33 3.11
CA LYS A 183 6.09 -17.13 3.76
C LYS A 183 6.65 -17.43 5.15
N MET A 184 5.88 -18.11 6.01
CA MET A 184 6.35 -18.43 7.36
C MET A 184 7.46 -19.48 7.35
N GLY A 185 7.45 -20.42 6.39
CA GLY A 185 8.52 -21.39 6.20
C GLY A 185 9.87 -20.74 5.87
N GLN A 186 9.87 -19.59 5.19
CA GLN A 186 11.09 -18.83 4.89
C GLN A 186 11.72 -18.18 6.12
N VAL A 187 10.91 -17.80 7.12
CA VAL A 187 11.36 -16.98 8.25
C VAL A 187 11.52 -17.78 9.54
N CYS A 188 10.92 -18.98 9.62
CA CYS A 188 11.04 -19.91 10.75
C CYS A 188 10.85 -19.21 12.11
N PRO A 189 9.64 -18.68 12.39
CA PRO A 189 9.40 -17.81 13.54
C PRO A 189 9.63 -18.52 14.88
N LYS A 190 10.03 -17.75 15.89
CA LYS A 190 10.18 -18.23 17.27
C LYS A 190 8.86 -18.27 18.02
N ILE A 191 7.97 -17.34 17.71
CA ILE A 191 6.63 -17.27 18.25
C ILE A 191 5.65 -16.96 17.13
N VAL A 192 4.52 -17.66 17.12
CA VAL A 192 3.36 -17.38 16.29
C VAL A 192 2.21 -17.03 17.23
N PHE A 193 1.72 -15.80 17.14
CA PHE A 193 0.43 -15.41 17.72
C PHE A 193 -0.63 -15.61 16.65
N SER A 194 -1.67 -16.37 16.95
CA SER A 194 -2.75 -16.63 16.00
C SER A 194 -4.11 -16.58 16.66
N GLU A 195 -5.06 -15.97 15.96
CA GLU A 195 -6.47 -16.22 16.19
C GLU A 195 -6.82 -17.65 15.75
N SER A 196 -7.76 -18.30 16.43
CA SER A 196 -8.27 -19.62 16.08
C SER A 196 -9.52 -19.55 15.20
N PHE A 197 -10.20 -18.40 15.18
CA PHE A 197 -11.31 -18.10 14.28
C PHE A 197 -11.32 -16.60 13.96
N TYR A 198 -11.98 -16.22 12.87
CA TYR A 198 -12.28 -14.82 12.57
C TYR A 198 -13.73 -14.65 12.13
N ARG A 199 -14.22 -13.41 12.13
CA ARG A 199 -15.55 -13.07 11.61
C ARG A 199 -15.40 -12.17 10.40
N TYR A 200 -16.11 -12.52 9.33
CA TYR A 200 -16.15 -11.70 8.13
C TYR A 200 -17.50 -11.83 7.43
N ASN A 201 -18.11 -10.69 7.12
CA ASN A 201 -19.38 -10.60 6.42
C ASN A 201 -20.51 -11.37 7.12
N GLY A 202 -20.55 -11.28 8.46
CA GLY A 202 -21.58 -11.91 9.29
C GLY A 202 -21.40 -13.42 9.47
N LYS A 203 -20.28 -13.97 9.01
CA LYS A 203 -19.95 -15.40 9.14
C LYS A 203 -18.73 -15.59 10.02
N THR A 204 -18.72 -16.66 10.79
CA THR A 204 -17.56 -17.08 11.60
C THR A 204 -16.82 -18.18 10.87
N TYR A 205 -15.50 -18.06 10.78
CA TYR A 205 -14.61 -18.99 10.10
C TYR A 205 -13.59 -19.55 11.09
N ASP A 206 -13.62 -20.85 11.34
CA ASP A 206 -12.59 -21.55 12.11
C ASP A 206 -11.34 -21.75 11.24
N ILE A 207 -10.18 -21.37 11.77
CA ILE A 207 -8.88 -21.52 11.10
C ILE A 207 -7.89 -22.36 11.92
N SER A 208 -8.31 -22.90 13.07
CA SER A 208 -7.44 -23.61 14.01
C SER A 208 -6.74 -24.82 13.40
N GLU A 209 -7.45 -25.63 12.60
CA GLU A 209 -6.89 -26.78 11.89
C GLU A 209 -5.84 -26.33 10.86
N LYS A 210 -6.20 -25.37 10.00
CA LYS A 210 -5.31 -24.77 8.99
C LYS A 210 -4.01 -24.27 9.62
N ILE A 211 -4.09 -23.55 10.73
CA ILE A 211 -2.91 -22.99 11.40
C ILE A 211 -2.10 -24.09 12.09
N SER A 212 -2.74 -25.08 12.71
CA SER A 212 -2.06 -26.20 13.37
C SER A 212 -1.25 -27.03 12.37
N GLU A 213 -1.81 -27.28 11.18
CA GLU A 213 -1.09 -27.96 10.10
C GLU A 213 0.15 -27.19 9.66
N VAL A 214 0.00 -25.89 9.35
CA VAL A 214 1.11 -25.02 8.94
C VAL A 214 2.20 -24.98 10.02
N PHE A 215 1.78 -24.80 11.27
CA PHE A 215 2.68 -24.73 12.41
C PHE A 215 3.44 -26.04 12.64
N SER A 216 2.80 -27.21 12.46
CA SER A 216 3.45 -28.51 12.63
C SER A 216 4.65 -28.76 11.71
N VAL A 217 4.69 -28.09 10.55
CA VAL A 217 5.82 -28.15 9.62
C VAL A 217 6.93 -27.20 10.06
N ILE A 218 6.57 -26.01 10.54
CA ILE A 218 7.49 -24.96 10.98
C ILE A 218 8.17 -25.32 12.31
N ASP A 219 7.41 -25.86 13.26
CA ASP A 219 7.86 -26.13 14.63
C ASP A 219 9.04 -27.11 14.69
N LYS A 220 9.03 -28.11 13.80
CA LYS A 220 10.11 -29.11 13.65
C LYS A 220 11.49 -28.49 13.42
N VAL A 221 11.56 -27.22 13.01
CA VAL A 221 12.81 -26.52 12.68
C VAL A 221 13.36 -25.71 13.86
N ARG A 222 12.53 -25.20 14.77
CA ARG A 222 12.92 -24.15 15.74
C ARG A 222 12.36 -24.27 17.16
N ASN A 223 11.54 -25.28 17.50
CA ASN A 223 10.78 -25.33 18.78
C ASN A 223 10.01 -24.03 19.02
N ALA A 224 9.20 -23.63 18.03
CA ALA A 224 8.45 -22.40 18.06
C ALA A 224 7.31 -22.49 19.09
N LYS A 225 6.78 -21.35 19.54
CA LYS A 225 5.55 -21.32 20.37
C LYS A 225 4.37 -20.86 19.52
N LEU A 226 3.27 -21.62 19.55
CA LEU A 226 1.98 -21.19 19.01
C LEU A 226 1.08 -20.70 20.15
N ILE A 227 0.66 -19.44 20.09
CA ILE A 227 -0.13 -18.75 21.12
C ILE A 227 -1.49 -18.38 20.53
N CYS A 228 -2.57 -18.83 21.18
CA CYS A 228 -3.93 -18.47 20.82
C CYS A 228 -4.26 -17.07 21.31
N THR A 229 -4.64 -16.16 20.41
CA THR A 229 -5.07 -14.78 20.72
C THR A 229 -6.58 -14.59 20.71
N SER A 230 -7.36 -15.60 20.32
CA SER A 230 -8.83 -15.52 20.35
C SER A 230 -9.37 -15.56 21.77
N GLU A 231 -10.47 -14.84 22.01
CA GLU A 231 -11.18 -14.76 23.31
C GLU A 231 -12.04 -16.01 23.60
N VAL A 232 -11.52 -17.19 23.29
CA VAL A 232 -12.17 -18.49 23.53
C VAL A 232 -11.13 -19.49 24.06
N ALA A 233 -11.58 -20.68 24.45
CA ALA A 233 -10.67 -21.75 24.84
C ALA A 233 -9.65 -22.02 23.71
N ALA A 234 -8.36 -22.04 24.08
CA ALA A 234 -7.29 -22.27 23.11
C ALA A 234 -7.42 -23.67 22.48
N PRO A 235 -7.23 -23.81 21.16
CA PRO A 235 -7.18 -25.12 20.52
C PRO A 235 -6.11 -26.03 21.14
N LYS A 236 -6.29 -27.35 21.01
CA LYS A 236 -5.34 -28.34 21.54
C LYS A 236 -3.94 -28.09 20.97
N GLY A 237 -2.93 -28.02 21.84
CA GLY A 237 -1.54 -27.78 21.46
C GLY A 237 -1.15 -26.29 21.39
N TRP A 238 -2.12 -25.37 21.47
CA TRP A 238 -1.86 -23.94 21.49
C TRP A 238 -1.71 -23.47 22.94
N MET A 239 -0.79 -22.52 23.18
CA MET A 239 -0.67 -21.86 24.47
C MET A 239 -1.77 -20.79 24.60
N PRO A 240 -2.58 -20.78 25.69
CA PRO A 240 -3.50 -19.67 25.94
C PRO A 240 -2.76 -18.34 26.14
N LEU A 241 -3.27 -17.24 25.57
CA LEU A 241 -2.68 -15.91 25.72
C LEU A 241 -2.42 -15.52 27.19
N GLU A 242 -3.36 -15.83 28.08
CA GLU A 242 -3.22 -15.46 29.50
C GLU A 242 -2.04 -16.18 30.17
N LYS A 243 -1.78 -17.45 29.81
CA LYS A 243 -0.59 -18.17 30.27
C LYS A 243 0.70 -17.52 29.78
N PHE A 244 0.70 -17.00 28.55
CA PHE A 244 1.83 -16.22 28.04
C PHE A 244 1.99 -14.89 28.78
N ARG A 245 0.89 -14.14 28.99
CA ARG A 245 0.88 -12.87 29.74
C ARG A 245 1.39 -13.02 31.17
N GLN A 246 1.08 -14.12 31.86
CA GLN A 246 1.60 -14.40 33.21
C GLN A 246 3.12 -14.36 33.27
N LEU A 247 3.83 -14.78 32.20
CA LEU A 247 5.29 -14.67 32.14
C LEU A 247 5.76 -13.21 32.25
N GLY A 248 5.00 -12.25 31.72
CA GLY A 248 5.42 -10.86 31.60
C GLY A 248 4.79 -9.88 32.60
N ARG A 249 4.03 -10.35 33.60
CA ARG A 249 3.32 -9.44 34.54
C ARG A 249 4.26 -8.53 35.34
N GLU A 250 5.46 -9.00 35.65
CA GLU A 250 6.46 -8.25 36.42
C GLU A 250 7.45 -7.49 35.52
N GLY A 251 8.08 -6.46 36.10
CA GLY A 251 9.16 -5.69 35.47
C GLY A 251 8.67 -4.50 34.63
N PRO A 252 9.55 -3.50 34.40
CA PRO A 252 9.18 -2.30 33.64
C PRO A 252 9.10 -2.60 32.14
N LEU A 253 8.46 -1.70 31.39
CA LEU A 253 8.56 -1.68 29.93
C LEU A 253 9.96 -1.21 29.55
N ARG A 254 10.68 -2.01 28.76
CA ARG A 254 12.02 -1.70 28.26
C ARG A 254 12.02 -1.69 26.75
N TYR A 255 12.78 -0.77 26.18
CA TYR A 255 12.98 -0.65 24.74
C TYR A 255 14.42 -0.98 24.39
N GLU A 256 14.60 -1.98 23.55
CA GLU A 256 15.90 -2.35 23.03
C GLU A 256 16.40 -1.25 22.10
N GLN A 257 17.52 -0.61 22.46
CA GLN A 257 18.10 0.48 21.69
C GLN A 257 18.96 -0.10 20.56
N VAL A 258 18.42 -0.07 19.34
CA VAL A 258 19.00 -0.74 18.18
C VAL A 258 19.53 0.27 17.15
N PRO A 259 20.50 -0.11 16.29
CA PRO A 259 20.94 0.73 15.18
C PRO A 259 19.79 1.20 14.28
N PHE A 260 19.98 2.31 13.57
CA PHE A 260 18.96 2.86 12.68
C PHE A 260 18.45 1.84 11.65
N ASN A 261 19.36 1.06 11.06
CA ASN A 261 19.06 0.04 10.06
C ASN A 261 18.68 -1.34 10.64
N HIS A 262 18.53 -1.46 11.97
CA HIS A 262 18.15 -2.73 12.60
C HIS A 262 16.79 -3.22 12.06
N PRO A 263 16.66 -4.49 11.64
CA PRO A 263 15.41 -5.06 11.15
C PRO A 263 14.24 -4.90 12.13
N LEU A 264 13.09 -4.44 11.62
CA LEU A 264 11.84 -4.30 12.36
C LEU A 264 10.75 -5.15 11.73
N LEU A 265 10.42 -4.90 10.47
CA LEU A 265 9.24 -5.44 9.80
C LEU A 265 9.68 -6.26 8.59
N LEU A 266 9.15 -7.48 8.51
CA LEU A 266 9.30 -8.35 7.36
C LEU A 266 7.96 -8.47 6.63
N ALA A 267 7.87 -7.80 5.49
CA ALA A 267 6.69 -7.80 4.62
C ALA A 267 6.97 -8.56 3.32
N PHE A 268 5.99 -9.27 2.80
CA PHE A 268 6.18 -10.08 1.58
C PHE A 268 5.49 -9.46 0.38
N SER A 269 6.25 -9.26 -0.72
CA SER A 269 5.67 -8.92 -2.02
C SER A 269 5.41 -10.17 -2.86
N SER A 270 4.34 -10.13 -3.65
CA SER A 270 4.04 -11.12 -4.70
C SER A 270 4.97 -10.87 -5.88
N GLY A 271 6.10 -11.59 -5.95
CA GLY A 271 6.99 -11.54 -7.11
C GLY A 271 6.30 -12.04 -8.38
N THR A 272 6.68 -11.51 -9.54
CA THR A 272 6.06 -11.85 -10.83
C THR A 272 6.45 -13.23 -11.38
N THR A 273 7.52 -13.85 -10.87
CA THR A 273 8.12 -15.06 -11.47
C THR A 273 8.78 -16.03 -10.46
N GLY A 274 8.61 -15.86 -9.14
CA GLY A 274 9.30 -16.69 -8.15
C GLY A 274 8.73 -16.62 -6.73
N SER A 275 9.41 -17.27 -5.77
CA SER A 275 9.02 -17.29 -4.36
C SER A 275 8.79 -15.89 -3.80
N PRO A 276 7.84 -15.70 -2.85
CA PRO A 276 7.55 -14.39 -2.27
C PRO A 276 8.82 -13.73 -1.71
N LYS A 277 9.08 -12.47 -2.10
CA LYS A 277 10.25 -11.73 -1.64
C LYS A 277 9.97 -11.15 -0.26
N GLY A 278 10.70 -11.61 0.76
CA GLY A 278 10.64 -11.04 2.12
C GLY A 278 11.43 -9.74 2.18
N ILE A 279 10.76 -8.60 2.18
CA ILE A 279 11.32 -7.25 2.26
C ILE A 279 11.48 -6.86 3.73
N VAL A 280 12.68 -6.49 4.13
CA VAL A 280 13.00 -6.13 5.52
C VAL A 280 13.11 -4.62 5.67
N HIS A 281 12.26 -4.02 6.50
CA HIS A 281 12.32 -2.60 6.87
C HIS A 281 12.97 -2.42 8.23
N SER A 282 13.64 -1.28 8.41
CA SER A 282 14.36 -0.96 9.64
C SER A 282 13.53 -0.20 10.67
N HIS A 283 13.96 -0.27 11.93
CA HIS A 283 13.42 0.56 13.01
C HIS A 283 13.47 2.05 12.66
N GLY A 284 14.66 2.56 12.33
CA GLY A 284 14.90 3.97 12.04
C GLY A 284 14.15 4.47 10.82
N GLY A 285 14.21 3.71 9.71
CA GLY A 285 13.54 4.07 8.47
C GLY A 285 12.03 4.20 8.66
N MET A 286 11.43 3.26 9.40
CA MET A 286 10.00 3.27 9.71
C MET A 286 9.60 4.41 10.65
N VAL A 287 10.44 4.78 11.62
CA VAL A 287 10.19 5.93 12.50
C VAL A 287 10.21 7.24 11.72
N ILE A 288 11.29 7.51 10.99
CA ILE A 288 11.44 8.82 10.33
C ILE A 288 10.48 8.99 9.16
N SER A 289 10.27 7.93 8.36
CA SER A 289 9.32 7.97 7.25
C SER A 289 7.88 8.10 7.74
N GLY A 290 7.49 7.30 8.76
CA GLY A 290 6.15 7.36 9.34
C GLY A 290 5.83 8.71 9.98
N LYS A 291 6.77 9.27 10.77
CA LYS A 291 6.64 10.61 11.36
C LYS A 291 6.54 11.69 10.27
N LYS A 292 7.40 11.65 9.25
CA LYS A 292 7.38 12.61 8.13
C LYS A 292 6.04 12.57 7.38
N GLY A 293 5.60 11.38 6.97
CA GLY A 293 4.33 11.18 6.26
C GLY A 293 3.13 11.65 7.07
N SER A 294 3.01 11.20 8.32
CA SER A 294 1.88 11.56 9.17
C SER A 294 1.88 13.03 9.60
N ARG A 295 3.02 13.55 10.07
CA ARG A 295 3.09 14.89 10.64
C ARG A 295 3.09 15.97 9.55
N LEU A 296 3.92 15.84 8.52
CA LEU A 296 4.11 16.90 7.52
C LEU A 296 3.12 16.78 6.36
N HIS A 297 2.97 15.60 5.76
CA HIS A 297 2.13 15.45 4.56
C HIS A 297 0.64 15.37 4.89
N ASN A 298 0.29 14.54 5.86
CA ASN A 298 -1.11 14.38 6.29
C ASN A 298 -1.56 15.44 7.31
N ASN A 299 -0.61 16.22 7.84
CA ASN A 299 -0.84 17.27 8.83
C ASN A 299 -1.48 16.77 10.14
N PHE A 300 -1.19 15.54 10.56
CA PHE A 300 -1.79 14.95 11.76
C PHE A 300 -1.26 15.56 13.06
N GLY A 301 -2.13 15.61 14.06
CA GLY A 301 -1.81 15.95 15.44
C GLY A 301 -2.70 15.22 16.46
N PRO A 302 -2.58 15.55 17.75
CA PRO A 302 -3.28 14.84 18.82
C PRO A 302 -4.81 14.88 18.78
N GLY A 303 -5.39 15.80 17.99
CA GLY A 303 -6.84 15.91 17.80
C GLY A 303 -7.38 15.17 16.57
N ASP A 304 -6.53 14.46 15.83
CA ASP A 304 -6.94 13.71 14.64
C ASP A 304 -7.29 12.25 14.95
N VAL A 305 -8.23 11.73 14.16
CA VAL A 305 -8.66 10.33 14.19
C VAL A 305 -8.48 9.75 12.80
N HIS A 306 -7.51 8.86 12.64
CA HIS A 306 -7.19 8.23 11.36
C HIS A 306 -7.82 6.84 11.27
N TYR A 307 -8.56 6.60 10.19
CA TYR A 307 -9.05 5.29 9.81
C TYR A 307 -8.61 4.99 8.39
N HIS A 308 -8.03 3.82 8.14
CA HIS A 308 -7.83 3.29 6.79
C HIS A 308 -8.44 1.89 6.72
N TYR A 309 -9.34 1.63 5.77
CA TYR A 309 -9.86 0.28 5.58
C TYR A 309 -8.75 -0.63 4.99
N THR A 310 -8.13 -1.42 5.86
CA THR A 310 -7.00 -2.30 5.54
C THR A 310 -6.86 -3.40 6.58
N ASN A 311 -6.12 -4.47 6.26
CA ASN A 311 -5.81 -5.55 7.19
C ASN A 311 -4.31 -5.59 7.53
N ILE A 312 -3.94 -6.28 8.61
CA ILE A 312 -2.57 -6.29 9.14
C ILE A 312 -1.53 -6.91 8.20
N GLY A 313 -1.95 -7.64 7.17
CA GLY A 313 -1.06 -8.23 6.16
C GLY A 313 -0.59 -7.22 5.11
N TRP A 314 -1.14 -6.01 5.09
CA TRP A 314 -0.77 -4.96 4.16
C TRP A 314 0.11 -3.89 4.80
N ILE A 315 1.03 -3.36 4.01
CA ILE A 315 1.85 -2.21 4.41
C ILE A 315 1.02 -0.97 4.73
N LEU A 316 -0.19 -0.88 4.17
CA LEU A 316 -1.18 0.15 4.45
C LEU A 316 -1.58 0.18 5.93
N TRP A 317 -1.62 -0.96 6.61
CA TRP A 317 -1.84 -0.99 8.05
C TRP A 317 -0.70 -0.31 8.81
N ASN A 318 0.56 -0.56 8.40
CA ASN A 318 1.74 0.09 8.98
C ASN A 318 1.74 1.61 8.74
N LEU A 319 1.31 2.05 7.56
CA LEU A 319 1.12 3.47 7.25
C LEU A 319 -0.01 4.08 8.08
N MET A 320 -1.12 3.36 8.27
CA MET A 320 -2.25 3.82 9.07
C MET A 320 -1.86 4.07 10.53
N ILE A 321 -1.21 3.09 11.17
CA ILE A 321 -0.80 3.20 12.58
C ILE A 321 0.27 4.28 12.81
N SER A 322 0.94 4.75 11.75
CA SER A 322 1.93 5.84 11.86
C SER A 322 1.32 7.16 12.35
N ALA A 323 0.00 7.33 12.30
CA ALA A 323 -0.69 8.46 12.92
C ALA A 323 -0.44 8.55 14.44
N LEU A 324 -0.19 7.41 15.10
CA LEU A 324 0.18 7.35 16.52
C LEU A 324 1.48 8.12 16.82
N PHE A 325 2.40 8.26 15.85
CA PHE A 325 3.59 9.12 16.02
C PHE A 325 3.27 10.59 16.28
N CYS A 326 2.07 11.03 15.89
CA CYS A 326 1.58 12.40 16.07
C CYS A 326 0.69 12.54 17.32
N GLY A 327 0.57 11.47 18.13
CA GLY A 327 -0.34 11.41 19.26
C GLY A 327 -1.82 11.35 18.88
N SER A 328 -2.11 11.14 17.59
CA SER A 328 -3.46 10.97 17.04
C SER A 328 -4.08 9.64 17.48
N THR A 329 -5.40 9.54 17.39
CA THR A 329 -6.12 8.28 17.59
C THR A 329 -6.20 7.51 16.27
N VAL A 330 -6.13 6.18 16.32
CA VAL A 330 -6.40 5.32 15.16
C VAL A 330 -7.66 4.49 15.37
N ILE A 331 -8.41 4.29 14.30
CA ILE A 331 -9.48 3.30 14.28
C ILE A 331 -8.94 1.99 13.74
N LEU A 332 -9.03 0.94 14.56
CA LEU A 332 -8.78 -0.43 14.12
C LEU A 332 -10.13 -1.09 13.90
N TYR A 333 -10.38 -1.55 12.67
CA TYR A 333 -11.64 -2.19 12.29
C TYR A 333 -11.39 -3.64 11.86
N ASP A 334 -12.07 -4.58 12.51
CA ASP A 334 -12.03 -6.00 12.18
C ASP A 334 -13.36 -6.49 11.60
N GLY A 335 -13.43 -6.66 10.29
CA GLY A 335 -14.61 -7.17 9.61
C GLY A 335 -14.79 -6.70 8.17
N SER A 336 -15.93 -7.06 7.59
CA SER A 336 -16.31 -6.69 6.22
C SER A 336 -16.85 -5.25 6.15
N PRO A 337 -16.34 -4.40 5.25
CA PRO A 337 -16.77 -3.01 5.10
C PRO A 337 -18.15 -2.89 4.45
N PHE A 338 -18.77 -4.03 4.14
CA PHE A 338 -20.07 -4.16 3.50
C PHE A 338 -21.10 -4.84 4.40
N TYR A 339 -20.73 -5.17 5.65
CA TYR A 339 -21.61 -5.82 6.61
C TYR A 339 -21.92 -4.92 7.81
N PRO A 340 -23.18 -4.87 8.29
CA PRO A 340 -24.37 -5.52 7.72
C PRO A 340 -24.83 -4.88 6.41
N THR A 341 -24.46 -3.61 6.17
CA THR A 341 -24.54 -2.93 4.87
C THR A 341 -23.35 -1.98 4.74
N PRO A 342 -22.95 -1.58 3.51
CA PRO A 342 -21.88 -0.60 3.31
C PRO A 342 -22.14 0.72 4.06
N GLU A 343 -23.38 1.20 4.04
CA GLU A 343 -23.77 2.46 4.69
C GLU A 343 -23.70 2.37 6.23
N LYS A 344 -24.15 1.27 6.83
CA LYS A 344 -24.09 1.11 8.29
C LYS A 344 -22.66 1.06 8.81
N GLN A 345 -21.79 0.34 8.10
CA GLN A 345 -20.38 0.28 8.46
C GLN A 345 -19.72 1.66 8.33
N LEU A 346 -19.97 2.35 7.22
CA LEU A 346 -19.40 3.67 6.97
C LEU A 346 -19.87 4.69 8.02
N ALA A 347 -21.17 4.72 8.30
CA ALA A 347 -21.76 5.58 9.32
C ALA A 347 -21.19 5.32 10.73
N ALA A 348 -21.00 4.04 11.11
CA ALA A 348 -20.42 3.67 12.39
C ALA A 348 -18.97 4.18 12.54
N VAL A 349 -18.15 3.99 11.51
CA VAL A 349 -16.76 4.45 11.53
C VAL A 349 -16.69 5.98 11.60
N PHE A 350 -17.47 6.69 10.77
CA PHE A 350 -17.47 8.15 10.82
C PHE A 350 -18.03 8.72 12.14
N SER A 351 -19.01 8.04 12.75
CA SER A 351 -19.52 8.39 14.08
C SER A 351 -18.47 8.26 15.19
N ALA A 352 -17.42 7.45 14.97
CA ALA A 352 -16.26 7.37 15.87
C ALA A 352 -15.31 8.58 15.76
N GLY A 353 -15.64 9.59 14.95
CA GLY A 353 -14.96 10.89 14.92
C GLY A 353 -13.83 11.00 13.89
N VAL A 354 -13.88 10.21 12.81
CA VAL A 354 -12.87 10.19 11.74
C VAL A 354 -12.61 11.59 11.19
N THR A 355 -11.34 12.01 11.21
CA THR A 355 -10.86 13.24 10.55
C THR A 355 -10.07 12.95 9.28
N ALA A 356 -9.50 11.74 9.17
CA ALA A 356 -8.78 11.27 7.99
C ALA A 356 -9.25 9.86 7.65
N TRP A 357 -9.83 9.69 6.46
CA TRP A 357 -10.38 8.41 6.02
C TRP A 357 -9.61 7.87 4.82
N GLY A 358 -9.08 6.67 4.94
CA GLY A 358 -8.35 5.98 3.89
C GLY A 358 -9.05 4.74 3.37
N ALA A 359 -8.99 4.54 2.06
CA ALA A 359 -9.44 3.31 1.43
C ALA A 359 -8.86 3.12 0.02
N SER A 360 -9.22 2.00 -0.61
CA SER A 360 -8.87 1.76 -2.01
C SER A 360 -9.93 2.32 -2.97
N PRO A 361 -9.52 2.69 -4.20
CA PRO A 361 -10.44 2.98 -5.31
C PRO A 361 -11.56 1.95 -5.51
N ARG A 362 -11.27 0.66 -5.30
CA ARG A 362 -12.29 -0.38 -5.38
C ARG A 362 -13.39 -0.21 -4.32
N TYR A 363 -13.01 0.12 -3.08
CA TYR A 363 -14.01 0.33 -2.03
C TYR A 363 -14.89 1.55 -2.34
N PHE A 364 -14.30 2.64 -2.83
CA PHE A 364 -15.03 3.82 -3.29
C PHE A 364 -16.04 3.47 -4.39
N ALA A 365 -15.66 2.63 -5.36
CA ALA A 365 -16.54 2.21 -6.45
C ALA A 365 -17.74 1.39 -5.95
N GLU A 366 -17.52 0.50 -4.98
CA GLU A 366 -18.61 -0.27 -4.38
C GLU A 366 -19.57 0.61 -3.56
N LEU A 367 -19.05 1.64 -2.87
CA LEU A 367 -19.90 2.63 -2.19
C LEU A 367 -20.74 3.44 -3.18
N GLN A 368 -20.13 3.90 -4.27
CA GLN A 368 -20.83 4.60 -5.35
C GLN A 368 -21.93 3.74 -5.95
N LYS A 369 -21.62 2.48 -6.28
CA LYS A 369 -22.56 1.52 -6.86
C LYS A 369 -23.70 1.18 -5.90
N ALA A 370 -23.43 1.12 -4.60
CA ALA A 370 -24.43 0.90 -3.56
C ALA A 370 -25.30 2.13 -3.28
N GLY A 371 -25.01 3.29 -3.90
CA GLY A 371 -25.79 4.52 -3.72
C GLY A 371 -25.67 5.11 -2.32
N VAL A 372 -24.55 4.87 -1.63
CA VAL A 372 -24.33 5.36 -0.26
C VAL A 372 -24.19 6.89 -0.27
N ASP A 373 -24.99 7.59 0.54
CA ASP A 373 -24.86 9.04 0.77
C ASP A 373 -24.05 9.31 2.05
N PRO A 374 -22.82 9.84 1.94
CA PRO A 374 -21.97 10.04 3.10
C PRO A 374 -22.11 11.37 3.82
N LYS A 375 -22.87 12.31 3.25
CA LYS A 375 -23.05 13.67 3.80
C LYS A 375 -23.49 13.70 5.27
N PRO A 376 -24.37 12.80 5.77
CA PRO A 376 -24.82 12.88 7.16
C PRO A 376 -23.71 12.66 8.21
N TYR A 377 -22.65 11.94 7.87
CA TYR A 377 -21.65 11.47 8.83
C TYR A 377 -20.22 12.01 8.62
N VAL A 378 -19.92 12.68 7.51
CA VAL A 378 -18.55 13.15 7.19
C VAL A 378 -18.19 14.54 7.76
N LYS A 379 -18.91 15.02 8.78
CA LYS A 379 -18.80 16.41 9.29
C LYS A 379 -17.39 16.84 9.72
N ASN A 380 -16.59 15.90 10.22
CA ASN A 380 -15.24 16.17 10.74
C ASN A 380 -14.13 15.80 9.75
N LEU A 381 -14.49 15.32 8.55
CA LEU A 381 -13.54 14.79 7.59
C LEU A 381 -12.71 15.92 6.96
N LYS A 382 -11.40 15.85 7.17
CA LYS A 382 -10.41 16.80 6.63
C LYS A 382 -9.79 16.31 5.33
N CYS A 383 -9.54 15.00 5.23
CA CYS A 383 -8.96 14.41 4.03
C CYS A 383 -9.42 12.96 3.77
N ILE A 384 -9.44 12.60 2.48
CA ILE A 384 -9.64 11.25 1.98
C ILE A 384 -8.31 10.74 1.42
N LEU A 385 -7.82 9.64 1.96
CA LEU A 385 -6.57 8.98 1.58
C LEU A 385 -6.89 7.84 0.59
N SER A 386 -6.26 7.85 -0.58
CA SER A 386 -6.45 6.82 -1.59
C SER A 386 -5.16 6.08 -1.88
N ALA A 387 -5.20 4.76 -1.75
CA ALA A 387 -4.04 3.91 -2.00
C ALA A 387 -4.42 2.49 -2.41
N GLY A 388 -3.43 1.73 -2.87
CA GLY A 388 -3.59 0.33 -3.28
C GLY A 388 -3.98 0.16 -4.75
N ALA A 389 -4.63 1.16 -5.36
CA ALA A 389 -4.88 1.25 -6.80
C ALA A 389 -4.89 2.71 -7.25
N ILE A 390 -4.98 2.94 -8.56
CA ILE A 390 -5.07 4.29 -9.14
C ILE A 390 -6.46 4.87 -8.83
N LEU A 391 -6.49 6.01 -8.16
CA LEU A 391 -7.70 6.83 -8.08
C LEU A 391 -7.84 7.56 -9.42
N ASN A 392 -8.77 7.12 -10.27
CA ASN A 392 -9.00 7.76 -11.55
C ASN A 392 -9.77 9.08 -11.39
N GLU A 393 -9.78 9.88 -12.46
CA GLU A 393 -10.48 11.16 -12.50
C GLU A 393 -12.00 11.02 -12.21
N PRO A 394 -12.76 10.10 -12.84
CA PRO A 394 -14.20 9.96 -12.57
C PRO A 394 -14.53 9.68 -11.11
N GLN A 395 -13.78 8.79 -10.47
CA GLN A 395 -14.01 8.44 -9.08
C GLN A 395 -13.60 9.57 -8.14
N SER A 396 -12.54 10.31 -8.47
CA SER A 396 -12.16 11.53 -7.75
C SER A 396 -13.26 12.59 -7.78
N LYS A 397 -13.93 12.78 -8.93
CA LYS A 397 -15.10 13.66 -9.04
C LYS A 397 -16.28 13.16 -8.22
N TRP A 398 -16.59 11.87 -8.29
CA TRP A 398 -17.64 11.30 -7.46
C TRP A 398 -17.38 11.49 -5.96
N LEU A 399 -16.13 11.28 -5.50
CA LEU A 399 -15.75 11.54 -4.11
C LEU A 399 -16.01 13.01 -3.72
N LYS A 400 -15.69 13.96 -4.60
CA LYS A 400 -15.98 15.39 -4.37
C LYS A 400 -17.48 15.67 -4.27
N GLU A 401 -18.30 15.05 -5.12
CA GLU A 401 -19.76 15.21 -5.12
C GLU A 401 -20.41 14.59 -3.87
N ALA A 402 -19.93 13.40 -3.47
CA ALA A 402 -20.48 12.64 -2.36
C ALA A 402 -20.02 13.18 -1.00
N PHE A 403 -18.72 13.45 -0.83
CA PHE A 403 -18.13 13.85 0.45
C PHE A 403 -17.93 15.37 0.58
N GLY A 404 -18.12 16.12 -0.50
CA GLY A 404 -17.79 17.55 -0.58
C GLY A 404 -16.35 17.80 -1.04
N PRO A 405 -15.92 19.07 -1.15
CA PRO A 405 -14.58 19.46 -1.57
C PRO A 405 -13.56 19.20 -0.44
N VAL A 406 -13.44 17.95 -0.03
CA VAL A 406 -12.49 17.45 0.96
C VAL A 406 -11.15 17.19 0.26
N CYS A 407 -10.03 17.44 0.94
CA CYS A 407 -8.71 17.17 0.38
C CYS A 407 -8.56 15.69 0.04
N GLN A 408 -8.30 15.36 -1.23
CA GLN A 408 -8.03 13.98 -1.65
C GLN A 408 -6.52 13.78 -1.76
N MET A 409 -6.00 12.77 -1.07
CA MET A 409 -4.57 12.46 -1.05
C MET A 409 -4.36 11.08 -1.66
N SER A 410 -3.92 11.06 -2.91
CA SER A 410 -3.46 9.84 -3.57
C SER A 410 -1.97 9.63 -3.29
N PHE A 411 -1.56 8.38 -3.11
CA PHE A 411 -0.17 8.02 -2.83
C PHE A 411 0.39 7.04 -3.86
N SER A 412 1.64 7.25 -4.27
CA SER A 412 2.44 6.27 -5.02
C SER A 412 3.59 5.82 -4.14
N GLY A 413 3.60 4.54 -3.82
CA GLY A 413 4.58 3.92 -2.96
C GLY A 413 4.53 2.40 -3.13
N GLY A 414 4.77 1.68 -2.05
CA GLY A 414 4.69 0.23 -2.11
C GLY A 414 5.18 -0.47 -0.86
N THR A 415 5.13 -1.79 -0.93
CA THR A 415 5.68 -2.65 0.14
C THR A 415 7.20 -2.45 0.25
N GLU A 416 7.85 -2.03 -0.84
CA GLU A 416 9.28 -1.85 -0.95
C GLU A 416 9.85 -0.81 0.02
N LEU A 417 9.13 0.28 0.26
CA LEU A 417 9.61 1.37 1.11
C LEU A 417 8.74 1.58 2.35
N CYS A 418 7.55 0.98 2.44
CA CYS A 418 6.59 1.29 3.50
C CYS A 418 6.41 2.82 3.67
N GLY A 419 6.14 3.48 2.55
CA GLY A 419 6.09 4.94 2.40
C GLY A 419 5.78 5.29 0.96
N ASN A 420 5.94 6.55 0.57
CA ASN A 420 5.57 7.02 -0.77
C ASN A 420 6.72 7.80 -1.45
N PHE A 421 6.71 7.77 -2.77
CA PHE A 421 7.50 8.62 -3.65
C PHE A 421 6.73 9.91 -3.97
N CYS A 422 5.45 9.77 -4.28
CA CYS A 422 4.52 10.88 -4.48
C CYS A 422 3.35 10.76 -3.51
N ALA A 423 2.83 11.89 -3.06
CA ALA A 423 1.79 11.98 -2.04
C ALA A 423 0.82 13.14 -2.30
N GLY A 424 -0.24 13.21 -1.51
CA GLY A 424 -1.03 14.44 -1.34
C GLY A 424 -0.42 15.37 -0.27
N HIS A 425 -0.95 16.58 -0.18
CA HIS A 425 -0.62 17.52 0.89
C HIS A 425 -1.80 18.46 1.17
N ILE A 426 -2.22 18.57 2.43
CA ILE A 426 -3.44 19.35 2.78
C ILE A 426 -3.30 20.84 2.49
N GLY A 427 -2.07 21.36 2.51
CA GLY A 427 -1.76 22.75 2.18
C GLY A 427 -1.64 23.04 0.68
N MET A 428 -1.93 22.08 -0.21
CA MET A 428 -1.78 22.24 -1.67
C MET A 428 -3.10 21.96 -2.41
N PRO A 429 -3.37 22.61 -3.56
CA PRO A 429 -4.52 22.30 -4.39
C PRO A 429 -4.44 20.87 -4.92
N THR A 430 -5.58 20.18 -4.95
CA THR A 430 -5.68 18.80 -5.46
C THR A 430 -6.51 18.78 -6.73
N TYR A 431 -6.03 18.05 -7.74
CA TYR A 431 -6.69 17.87 -9.03
C TYR A 431 -7.12 16.42 -9.21
N ALA A 432 -8.18 16.24 -10.00
CA ALA A 432 -8.82 14.94 -10.18
C ALA A 432 -7.84 13.89 -10.73
N GLY A 433 -7.67 12.79 -10.01
CA GLY A 433 -6.80 11.68 -10.40
C GLY A 433 -5.29 11.91 -10.25
N GLU A 434 -4.87 13.06 -9.72
CA GLU A 434 -3.45 13.40 -9.54
C GLU A 434 -2.95 13.18 -8.12
N MET A 435 -1.67 12.81 -7.99
CA MET A 435 -0.93 12.97 -6.75
C MET A 435 -0.27 14.35 -6.74
N THR A 436 -0.44 15.08 -5.66
CA THR A 436 -0.16 16.52 -5.62
C THR A 436 1.33 16.86 -5.62
N VAL A 437 2.14 16.11 -4.87
CA VAL A 437 3.53 16.48 -4.59
C VAL A 437 4.48 15.29 -4.60
N LYS A 438 5.76 15.56 -4.87
CA LYS A 438 6.86 14.64 -4.51
C LYS A 438 6.99 14.62 -2.99
N GLU A 439 7.17 13.44 -2.40
CA GLU A 439 7.37 13.32 -0.96
C GLU A 439 8.70 13.99 -0.55
N LEU A 440 8.75 14.66 0.61
CA LEU A 440 9.97 15.34 1.05
C LEU A 440 11.11 14.34 1.25
N GLY A 441 12.32 14.69 0.81
CA GLY A 441 13.50 13.83 0.82
C GLY A 441 13.54 12.76 -0.27
N MET A 442 12.57 12.75 -1.20
CA MET A 442 12.54 11.83 -2.34
C MET A 442 12.88 12.57 -3.64
N ASP A 443 14.01 12.23 -4.27
CA ASP A 443 14.44 12.80 -5.56
C ASP A 443 13.80 12.05 -6.74
N VAL A 444 12.47 12.21 -6.84
CA VAL A 444 11.61 11.56 -7.82
C VAL A 444 11.70 12.24 -9.19
N ASP A 445 11.73 11.43 -10.25
CA ASP A 445 11.73 11.89 -11.63
C ASP A 445 10.98 10.92 -12.57
N VAL A 446 10.75 11.37 -13.80
CA VAL A 446 10.22 10.54 -14.90
C VAL A 446 11.38 10.23 -15.84
N PHE A 447 11.75 8.96 -16.02
CA PHE A 447 12.81 8.58 -16.97
C PHE A 447 12.24 7.98 -18.25
N THR A 448 12.74 8.45 -19.39
CA THR A 448 12.54 7.81 -20.70
C THR A 448 13.28 6.47 -20.76
N SER A 449 13.01 5.67 -21.79
CA SER A 449 13.64 4.35 -21.96
C SER A 449 15.16 4.41 -22.13
N ASP A 450 15.72 5.53 -22.58
CA ASP A 450 17.17 5.76 -22.67
C ASP A 450 17.80 6.26 -21.36
N GLY A 451 17.03 6.29 -20.26
CA GLY A 451 17.53 6.61 -18.92
C GLY A 451 17.79 8.10 -18.70
N LYS A 452 17.07 8.97 -19.40
CA LYS A 452 17.15 10.43 -19.24
C LYS A 452 15.85 10.98 -18.63
N PRO A 453 15.88 12.13 -17.95
CA PRO A 453 14.68 12.82 -17.53
C PRO A 453 13.76 13.12 -18.73
N ALA A 454 12.49 12.77 -18.61
CA ALA A 454 11.47 13.03 -19.60
C ALA A 454 11.09 14.52 -19.62
N ARG A 455 10.59 15.02 -20.75
CA ARG A 455 10.10 16.40 -20.84
C ARG A 455 8.79 16.56 -20.03
N PRO A 456 8.43 17.78 -19.60
CA PRO A 456 7.12 18.00 -18.98
C PRO A 456 5.97 17.47 -19.85
N GLY A 457 5.06 16.71 -19.26
CA GLY A 457 3.96 16.04 -19.98
C GLY A 457 4.35 14.75 -20.72
N GLU A 458 5.63 14.37 -20.76
CA GLU A 458 6.05 13.08 -21.31
C GLU A 458 5.94 11.97 -20.27
N SER A 459 5.51 10.79 -20.70
CA SER A 459 5.36 9.60 -19.86
C SER A 459 6.65 8.79 -19.80
N GLY A 460 6.94 8.18 -18.66
CA GLY A 460 8.15 7.39 -18.46
C GLY A 460 8.12 6.55 -17.18
N GLU A 461 9.27 6.00 -16.83
CA GLU A 461 9.46 5.21 -15.61
C GLU A 461 9.53 6.13 -14.38
N LEU A 462 8.78 5.79 -13.32
CA LEU A 462 8.97 6.40 -12.01
C LEU A 462 10.31 5.96 -11.43
N VAL A 463 11.18 6.94 -11.22
CA VAL A 463 12.50 6.71 -10.64
C VAL A 463 12.75 7.57 -9.40
N CYS A 464 13.67 7.10 -8.54
CA CYS A 464 14.26 7.90 -7.47
C CYS A 464 15.78 7.89 -7.59
N LYS A 465 16.39 9.08 -7.68
CA LYS A 465 17.81 9.25 -8.01
C LYS A 465 18.72 9.28 -6.78
N LYS A 466 18.19 9.59 -5.60
CA LYS A 466 18.96 9.76 -4.36
C LYS A 466 18.49 8.79 -3.28
N PRO A 467 19.42 8.26 -2.46
CA PRO A 467 19.07 7.41 -1.34
C PRO A 467 18.12 8.09 -0.35
N PHE A 468 17.26 7.28 0.27
CA PHE A 468 16.25 7.69 1.24
C PHE A 468 16.21 6.73 2.46
N PRO A 469 15.75 7.17 3.66
CA PRO A 469 16.01 6.44 4.91
C PRO A 469 15.30 5.11 5.09
N ASN A 470 14.19 4.89 4.37
CA ASN A 470 13.34 3.70 4.46
C ASN A 470 13.50 2.75 3.26
N MET A 471 14.63 2.82 2.56
CA MET A 471 15.04 1.73 1.66
C MET A 471 15.07 0.39 2.43
N PRO A 472 14.72 -0.74 1.80
CA PRO A 472 14.89 -2.06 2.40
C PRO A 472 16.30 -2.24 2.94
N VAL A 473 16.39 -2.77 4.17
CA VAL A 473 17.66 -3.18 4.77
C VAL A 473 18.28 -4.29 3.92
N ARG A 474 17.45 -5.26 3.55
CA ARG A 474 17.78 -6.40 2.71
C ARG A 474 16.51 -7.11 2.26
N PHE A 475 16.65 -8.06 1.35
CA PHE A 475 15.69 -9.14 1.20
C PHE A 475 16.10 -10.32 2.08
N TRP A 476 15.11 -11.01 2.68
CA TRP A 476 15.33 -11.97 3.76
C TRP A 476 16.23 -13.14 3.34
N ASN A 477 15.87 -13.80 2.23
CA ASN A 477 16.59 -14.94 1.66
C ASN A 477 17.44 -14.53 0.43
N ASP A 478 18.13 -13.40 0.54
CA ASP A 478 18.99 -12.85 -0.51
C ASP A 478 20.36 -12.45 0.06
N PRO A 479 21.19 -13.43 0.47
CA PRO A 479 22.42 -13.17 1.22
C PRO A 479 23.41 -12.29 0.45
N ASP A 480 23.46 -12.40 -0.89
CA ASP A 480 24.33 -11.60 -1.75
C ASP A 480 23.68 -10.27 -2.20
N GLY A 481 22.43 -10.00 -1.80
CA GLY A 481 21.66 -8.83 -2.25
C GLY A 481 21.35 -8.81 -3.76
N LYS A 482 21.64 -9.87 -4.51
CA LYS A 482 21.50 -9.91 -5.98
C LYS A 482 20.06 -9.69 -6.42
N THR A 483 19.10 -10.28 -5.70
CA THR A 483 17.68 -10.14 -6.02
C THR A 483 17.20 -8.72 -5.76
N TYR A 484 17.63 -8.12 -4.65
CA TYR A 484 17.35 -6.72 -4.33
C TYR A 484 17.93 -5.79 -5.41
N MET A 485 19.23 -5.94 -5.70
CA MET A 485 19.91 -5.10 -6.69
C MET A 485 19.30 -5.23 -8.09
N LYS A 486 19.01 -6.46 -8.52
CA LYS A 486 18.35 -6.74 -9.80
C LYS A 486 16.95 -6.12 -9.87
N SER A 487 16.22 -6.09 -8.76
CA SER A 487 14.82 -5.63 -8.74
C SER A 487 14.69 -4.12 -9.01
N TYR A 488 15.63 -3.29 -8.54
CA TYR A 488 15.46 -1.82 -8.59
C TYR A 488 16.58 -1.07 -9.31
N PHE A 489 17.78 -1.65 -9.47
CA PHE A 489 18.95 -0.93 -10.01
C PHE A 489 19.48 -1.51 -11.33
N SER A 490 18.86 -2.56 -11.88
CA SER A 490 19.33 -3.21 -13.12
C SER A 490 18.98 -2.44 -14.39
N THR A 491 17.94 -1.61 -14.38
CA THR A 491 17.50 -0.84 -15.55
C THR A 491 18.30 0.45 -15.73
N PHE A 492 18.53 1.18 -14.63
CA PHE A 492 19.25 2.44 -14.62
C PHE A 492 20.32 2.41 -13.54
N THR A 493 21.58 2.42 -13.97
CA THR A 493 22.73 2.37 -13.07
C THR A 493 22.70 3.56 -12.11
N GLY A 494 22.67 3.31 -10.79
CA GLY A 494 22.65 4.38 -9.78
C GLY A 494 21.31 5.09 -9.60
N VAL A 495 20.21 4.49 -10.08
CA VAL A 495 18.87 5.06 -9.98
C VAL A 495 17.89 3.95 -9.61
N TRP A 496 17.08 4.18 -8.58
CA TRP A 496 16.00 3.27 -8.22
C TRP A 496 14.90 3.37 -9.27
N ARG A 497 14.59 2.29 -9.97
CA ARG A 497 13.39 2.16 -10.81
C ARG A 497 12.29 1.47 -10.01
N HIS A 498 11.16 2.16 -9.80
CA HIS A 498 10.05 1.64 -8.99
C HIS A 498 9.18 0.62 -9.73
N GLY A 499 9.10 0.72 -11.05
CA GLY A 499 8.26 -0.15 -11.89
C GLY A 499 6.82 0.33 -12.05
N ASP A 500 6.56 1.61 -11.78
CA ASP A 500 5.34 2.30 -12.21
C ASP A 500 5.65 3.20 -13.42
N PHE A 501 4.70 3.27 -14.35
CA PHE A 501 4.75 4.18 -15.49
C PHE A 501 3.94 5.41 -15.16
N ILE A 502 4.56 6.59 -15.27
CA ILE A 502 4.01 7.84 -14.76
C ILE A 502 4.18 8.98 -15.76
N ARG A 503 3.44 10.05 -15.53
CA ARG A 503 3.57 11.33 -16.21
C ARG A 503 3.40 12.48 -15.22
N MET A 504 4.16 13.54 -15.38
CA MET A 504 3.91 14.80 -14.69
C MET A 504 3.00 15.68 -15.56
N ASN A 505 1.93 16.21 -14.97
CA ASN A 505 1.06 17.17 -15.63
C ASN A 505 1.80 18.52 -15.77
N PRO A 506 1.94 19.07 -17.00
CA PRO A 506 2.68 20.31 -17.23
C PRO A 506 1.95 21.56 -16.71
N GLU A 507 0.64 21.51 -16.51
CA GLU A 507 -0.18 22.65 -16.05
C GLU A 507 -0.23 22.72 -14.52
N THR A 508 -0.47 21.59 -13.84
CA THR A 508 -0.63 21.53 -12.38
C THR A 508 0.66 21.17 -11.64
N GLY A 509 1.63 20.54 -12.33
CA GLY A 509 2.81 19.92 -11.69
C GLY A 509 2.49 18.63 -10.92
N GLY A 510 1.24 18.16 -10.96
CA GLY A 510 0.80 16.92 -10.34
C GLY A 510 1.29 15.68 -11.08
N TRP A 511 1.16 14.53 -10.43
CA TRP A 511 1.73 13.27 -10.87
C TRP A 511 0.64 12.24 -11.15
N LEU A 512 0.67 11.65 -12.34
CA LEU A 512 -0.28 10.65 -12.79
C LEU A 512 0.39 9.29 -12.86
N ILE A 513 -0.19 8.28 -12.23
CA ILE A 513 0.18 6.88 -12.48
C ILE A 513 -0.63 6.38 -13.66
N LEU A 514 0.06 5.91 -14.70
CA LEU A 514 -0.54 5.39 -15.92
C LEU A 514 -0.66 3.85 -15.90
N GLY A 515 -0.02 3.21 -14.94
CA GLY A 515 -0.07 1.76 -14.72
C GLY A 515 1.26 1.21 -14.25
N ARG A 516 1.35 -0.12 -14.17
CA ARG A 516 2.61 -0.82 -13.91
C ARG A 516 3.47 -0.84 -15.17
N SER A 517 4.78 -0.62 -15.04
CA SER A 517 5.69 -0.55 -16.19
C SER A 517 5.79 -1.85 -16.99
N ASP A 518 5.57 -3.01 -16.35
CA ASP A 518 5.50 -4.33 -16.98
C ASP A 518 4.14 -4.59 -17.68
N GLY A 519 3.09 -3.86 -17.28
CA GLY A 519 1.79 -3.80 -17.95
C GLY A 519 1.67 -2.72 -19.04
N VAL A 520 2.69 -1.87 -19.23
CA VAL A 520 2.70 -0.83 -20.29
C VAL A 520 2.56 -1.48 -21.66
N LEU A 521 1.67 -0.91 -22.45
CA LEU A 521 1.39 -1.30 -23.82
C LEU A 521 2.40 -0.61 -24.73
N ASN A 522 2.99 -1.36 -25.66
CA ASN A 522 4.01 -0.90 -26.59
C ASN A 522 3.75 -1.37 -28.04
N PRO A 523 2.57 -1.08 -28.64
CA PRO A 523 2.34 -1.38 -30.03
C PRO A 523 3.28 -0.54 -30.91
N SER A 524 4.12 -1.22 -31.69
CA SER A 524 5.01 -0.61 -32.69
C SER A 524 5.90 0.53 -32.14
N GLY A 525 6.37 0.41 -30.90
CA GLY A 525 7.31 1.35 -30.28
C GLY A 525 6.68 2.55 -29.55
N ILE A 526 5.35 2.64 -29.45
CA ILE A 526 4.66 3.67 -28.68
C ILE A 526 4.24 3.13 -27.33
N ARG A 527 4.87 3.61 -26.26
CA ARG A 527 4.55 3.21 -24.88
C ARG A 527 3.42 4.05 -24.30
N PHE A 528 2.34 3.41 -23.86
CA PHE A 528 1.25 4.07 -23.12
C PHE A 528 0.66 3.14 -22.04
N GLY A 529 0.02 3.75 -21.04
CA GLY A 529 -0.57 3.02 -19.92
C GLY A 529 -1.99 2.54 -20.20
N SER A 530 -2.38 1.39 -19.68
CA SER A 530 -3.75 0.89 -19.76
C SER A 530 -4.76 1.83 -19.08
N ALA A 531 -4.33 2.59 -18.06
CA ALA A 531 -5.17 3.56 -17.34
C ALA A 531 -5.72 4.69 -18.24
N GLU A 532 -4.98 5.06 -19.28
CA GLU A 532 -5.45 6.08 -20.24
C GLU A 532 -6.67 5.57 -21.02
N ILE A 533 -6.70 4.27 -21.35
CA ILE A 533 -7.86 3.63 -21.98
C ILE A 533 -9.01 3.47 -20.98
N TYR A 534 -8.72 3.03 -19.75
CA TYR A 534 -9.75 2.85 -18.71
C TYR A 534 -10.49 4.15 -18.42
N THR A 535 -9.77 5.26 -18.33
CA THR A 535 -10.36 6.59 -18.09
C THR A 535 -11.41 6.94 -19.15
N ILE A 536 -11.15 6.66 -20.43
CA ILE A 536 -12.12 6.91 -21.51
C ILE A 536 -13.35 6.01 -21.37
N ILE A 537 -13.14 4.73 -21.11
CA ILE A 537 -14.23 3.77 -20.93
C ILE A 537 -15.13 4.20 -19.77
N GLU A 538 -14.54 4.56 -18.63
CA GLU A 538 -15.26 4.98 -17.43
C GLU A 538 -15.95 6.35 -17.61
N GLN A 539 -15.36 7.27 -18.37
CA GLN A 539 -15.96 8.61 -18.58
C GLN A 539 -17.06 8.64 -19.63
N LYS A 540 -16.90 7.88 -20.71
CA LYS A 540 -17.71 8.03 -21.93
C LYS A 540 -18.69 6.87 -22.15
N PHE A 541 -18.47 5.75 -21.47
CA PHE A 541 -19.21 4.50 -21.71
C PHE A 541 -19.69 3.81 -20.44
N ALA A 542 -19.66 4.45 -19.26
CA ALA A 542 -20.08 3.83 -17.99
C ALA A 542 -21.55 3.36 -17.96
N ASP A 543 -22.41 3.92 -18.81
CA ASP A 543 -23.80 3.51 -19.00
C ASP A 543 -23.94 2.14 -19.70
N ARG A 544 -22.95 1.77 -20.50
CA ARG A 544 -22.95 0.55 -21.35
C ARG A 544 -21.85 -0.44 -20.98
N VAL A 545 -20.78 0.00 -20.33
CA VAL A 545 -19.62 -0.81 -19.95
C VAL A 545 -19.53 -0.88 -18.43
N ALA A 546 -19.70 -2.08 -17.89
CA ALA A 546 -19.54 -2.35 -16.47
C ALA A 546 -18.07 -2.34 -16.04
N ASP A 547 -17.18 -2.86 -16.90
CA ASP A 547 -15.77 -3.02 -16.60
C ASP A 547 -14.95 -3.29 -17.87
N ALA A 548 -13.64 -3.05 -17.85
CA ALA A 548 -12.75 -3.34 -18.98
C ALA A 548 -11.33 -3.72 -18.54
N ILE A 549 -10.59 -4.49 -19.36
CA ILE A 549 -9.16 -4.76 -19.15
C ILE A 549 -8.42 -4.65 -20.48
N CYS A 550 -7.32 -3.91 -20.47
CA CYS A 550 -6.51 -3.58 -21.64
C CYS A 550 -5.12 -4.19 -21.46
N VAL A 551 -4.72 -5.07 -22.37
CA VAL A 551 -3.51 -5.88 -22.25
C VAL A 551 -2.79 -6.04 -23.60
N GLY A 552 -1.47 -6.09 -23.53
CA GLY A 552 -0.64 -6.40 -24.69
C GLY A 552 -0.56 -7.90 -24.94
N GLN A 553 -0.36 -8.27 -26.19
CA GLN A 553 0.00 -9.61 -26.63
C GLN A 553 1.22 -9.52 -27.54
N GLN A 554 2.28 -10.24 -27.19
CA GLN A 554 3.45 -10.40 -28.05
C GLN A 554 3.96 -11.84 -27.96
N ARG A 555 3.52 -12.67 -28.92
CA ARG A 555 4.01 -14.05 -29.06
C ARG A 555 5.42 -14.03 -29.66
N ALA A 556 6.18 -15.10 -29.49
CA ALA A 556 7.53 -15.23 -30.07
C ALA A 556 7.58 -15.01 -31.59
N ARG A 557 6.46 -15.25 -32.29
CA ARG A 557 6.30 -15.06 -33.73
C ARG A 557 5.75 -13.69 -34.15
N ASP A 558 5.29 -12.88 -33.20
CA ASP A 558 4.69 -11.57 -33.49
C ASP A 558 5.81 -10.53 -33.67
N GLN A 559 5.72 -9.70 -34.72
CA GLN A 559 6.73 -8.67 -35.01
C GLN A 559 6.71 -7.49 -34.03
N SER A 560 5.55 -7.20 -33.46
CA SER A 560 5.33 -6.14 -32.47
C SER A 560 4.21 -6.53 -31.53
N GLU A 561 4.16 -5.88 -30.36
CA GLU A 561 3.04 -6.06 -29.45
C GLU A 561 1.72 -5.59 -30.09
N ARG A 562 0.65 -6.31 -29.80
CA ARG A 562 -0.72 -6.03 -30.24
C ARG A 562 -1.58 -5.79 -29.01
N VAL A 563 -2.47 -4.81 -29.06
CA VAL A 563 -3.25 -4.41 -27.89
C VAL A 563 -4.66 -4.98 -27.98
N PHE A 564 -5.11 -5.59 -26.88
CA PHE A 564 -6.44 -6.13 -26.69
C PHE A 564 -7.17 -5.31 -25.62
N LEU A 565 -8.41 -4.93 -25.89
CA LEU A 565 -9.33 -4.39 -24.90
C LEU A 565 -10.51 -5.35 -24.74
N PHE A 566 -10.65 -5.94 -23.56
CA PHE A 566 -11.80 -6.75 -23.21
C PHE A 566 -12.79 -5.92 -22.42
N ILE A 567 -14.06 -5.97 -22.80
CA ILE A 567 -15.14 -5.14 -22.26
C ILE A 567 -16.23 -6.04 -21.68
N LYS A 568 -16.59 -5.79 -20.43
CA LYS A 568 -17.79 -6.33 -19.79
C LYS A 568 -18.92 -5.34 -19.95
N ILE A 569 -19.95 -5.72 -20.71
CA ILE A 569 -21.10 -4.86 -21.00
C ILE A 569 -22.11 -4.91 -19.84
N SER A 570 -22.60 -3.75 -19.38
CA SER A 570 -23.57 -3.62 -18.27
C SER A 570 -25.03 -3.69 -18.72
N THR A 571 -25.34 -3.14 -19.89
CA THR A 571 -26.69 -3.05 -20.45
C THR A 571 -26.72 -3.67 -21.84
N LYS A 572 -27.86 -4.28 -22.25
CA LYS A 572 -27.95 -4.85 -23.60
C LYS A 572 -27.80 -3.74 -24.64
N CYS A 573 -26.65 -3.69 -25.30
CA CYS A 573 -26.37 -2.78 -26.41
C CYS A 573 -25.83 -3.56 -27.63
N ASP A 574 -25.87 -2.93 -28.80
CA ASP A 574 -25.19 -3.48 -29.98
C ASP A 574 -23.67 -3.39 -29.79
N ALA A 575 -23.02 -4.55 -29.66
CA ALA A 575 -21.60 -4.62 -29.40
C ALA A 575 -20.76 -4.10 -30.58
N ALA A 576 -21.26 -4.20 -31.82
CA ALA A 576 -20.54 -3.71 -33.00
C ALA A 576 -20.55 -2.18 -33.08
N SER A 577 -21.68 -1.54 -32.77
CA SER A 577 -21.75 -0.08 -32.60
C SER A 577 -20.86 0.37 -31.44
N LEU A 578 -20.94 -0.28 -30.28
CA LEU A 578 -20.13 0.06 -29.11
C LEU A 578 -18.63 -0.03 -29.41
N GLU A 579 -18.16 -1.09 -30.09
CA GLU A 579 -16.76 -1.21 -30.50
C GLU A 579 -16.33 -0.01 -31.36
N ARG A 580 -17.14 0.36 -32.35
CA ARG A 580 -16.81 1.47 -33.26
C ARG A 580 -16.74 2.81 -32.52
N GLU A 581 -17.69 3.05 -31.62
CA GLU A 581 -17.73 4.25 -30.79
C GLU A 581 -16.53 4.31 -29.84
N VAL A 582 -16.19 3.21 -29.17
CA VAL A 582 -15.01 3.12 -28.29
C VAL A 582 -13.73 3.40 -29.08
N ARG A 583 -13.56 2.80 -30.27
CA ARG A 583 -12.40 3.08 -31.14
C ARG A 583 -12.31 4.55 -31.53
N ALA A 584 -13.44 5.13 -31.93
CA ALA A 584 -13.49 6.54 -32.34
C ALA A 584 -13.13 7.47 -31.17
N GLN A 585 -13.68 7.20 -29.98
CA GLN A 585 -13.43 8.01 -28.79
C GLN A 585 -11.96 7.93 -28.33
N ILE A 586 -11.36 6.74 -28.32
CA ILE A 586 -9.92 6.57 -28.00
C ILE A 586 -9.04 7.33 -29.01
N ALA A 587 -9.38 7.27 -30.30
CA ALA A 587 -8.63 7.98 -31.32
C ALA A 587 -8.74 9.50 -31.18
N GLN A 588 -9.90 10.00 -30.73
CA GLN A 588 -10.19 11.41 -30.53
C GLN A 588 -9.52 11.98 -29.28
N ASP A 589 -9.65 11.31 -28.14
CA ASP A 589 -9.21 11.84 -26.84
C ASP A 589 -7.72 11.57 -26.57
N LEU A 590 -7.15 10.54 -27.21
CA LEU A 590 -5.72 10.21 -27.12
C LEU A 590 -5.06 10.32 -28.49
N SER A 591 -5.01 9.21 -29.23
CA SER A 591 -4.51 9.18 -30.61
C SER A 591 -4.86 7.86 -31.29
N ARG A 592 -4.75 7.83 -32.62
CA ARG A 592 -4.92 6.60 -33.41
C ARG A 592 -4.00 5.45 -32.97
N ARG A 593 -2.85 5.77 -32.37
CA ARG A 593 -1.87 4.80 -31.88
C ARG A 593 -2.28 4.12 -30.57
N HIS A 594 -3.22 4.73 -29.82
CA HIS A 594 -3.76 4.16 -28.58
C HIS A 594 -4.94 3.23 -28.82
N VAL A 595 -5.51 3.22 -30.04
CA VAL A 595 -6.67 2.39 -30.37
C VAL A 595 -6.26 0.90 -30.30
N PRO A 596 -6.88 0.09 -29.43
CA PRO A 596 -6.60 -1.34 -29.36
C PRO A 596 -6.80 -2.01 -30.71
N GLN A 597 -5.92 -2.95 -31.09
CA GLN A 597 -6.11 -3.69 -32.33
C GLN A 597 -7.37 -4.55 -32.26
N PHE A 598 -7.60 -5.18 -31.11
CA PHE A 598 -8.76 -6.03 -30.87
C PHE A 598 -9.58 -5.51 -29.70
N ILE A 599 -10.90 -5.49 -29.88
CA ILE A 599 -11.86 -5.19 -28.81
C ILE A 599 -12.84 -6.34 -28.74
N PHE A 600 -12.97 -6.97 -27.58
CA PHE A 600 -13.83 -8.13 -27.38
C PHE A 600 -14.77 -7.96 -26.21
N GLN A 601 -16.01 -8.41 -26.37
CA GLN A 601 -16.91 -8.58 -25.24
C GLN A 601 -16.53 -9.83 -24.44
N VAL A 602 -16.51 -9.72 -23.10
CA VAL A 602 -16.29 -10.82 -22.17
C VAL A 602 -17.37 -10.84 -21.08
N ARG A 603 -17.53 -11.99 -20.42
CA ARG A 603 -18.46 -12.13 -19.30
C ARG A 603 -17.97 -11.43 -18.04
N ASP A 604 -16.69 -11.62 -17.71
CA ASP A 604 -16.08 -11.07 -16.51
C ASP A 604 -14.65 -10.63 -16.78
N ILE A 605 -14.13 -9.77 -15.90
CA ILE A 605 -12.75 -9.27 -15.91
C ILE A 605 -11.97 -9.95 -14.78
N PRO A 606 -10.75 -10.45 -15.00
CA PRO A 606 -9.99 -11.18 -13.99
C PRO A 606 -9.36 -10.22 -12.97
N TYR A 607 -9.63 -10.46 -11.69
CA TYR A 607 -9.06 -9.74 -10.55
C TYR A 607 -8.35 -10.70 -9.59
N ASN A 608 -7.31 -10.22 -8.91
CA ASN A 608 -6.77 -10.94 -7.76
C ASN A 608 -7.65 -10.78 -6.52
N ALA A 609 -7.34 -11.54 -5.47
CA ALA A 609 -7.98 -11.44 -4.14
C ALA A 609 -7.99 -10.00 -3.58
N ASN A 610 -7.03 -9.17 -3.99
CA ASN A 610 -6.86 -7.79 -3.54
C ASN A 610 -7.61 -6.76 -4.40
N GLY A 611 -8.38 -7.19 -5.40
CA GLY A 611 -9.12 -6.30 -6.30
C GLY A 611 -8.29 -5.56 -7.33
N LYS A 612 -7.08 -6.04 -7.65
CA LYS A 612 -6.29 -5.54 -8.78
C LYS A 612 -6.57 -6.36 -10.03
N LYS A 613 -6.75 -5.68 -11.18
CA LYS A 613 -6.87 -6.32 -12.49
C LYS A 613 -5.64 -7.20 -12.76
N LEU A 614 -5.84 -8.42 -13.26
CA LEU A 614 -4.76 -9.35 -13.60
C LEU A 614 -4.15 -9.05 -14.97
N GLU A 615 -3.68 -7.81 -15.20
CA GLU A 615 -3.13 -7.38 -16.50
C GLU A 615 -1.91 -8.18 -16.92
N ILE A 616 -0.92 -8.33 -16.01
CA ILE A 616 0.32 -9.05 -16.29
C ILE A 616 0.06 -10.55 -16.48
N PRO A 617 -0.67 -11.26 -15.58
CA PRO A 617 -1.00 -12.66 -15.81
C PRO A 617 -1.80 -12.87 -17.09
N LEU A 618 -2.74 -11.98 -17.42
CA LEU A 618 -3.50 -12.08 -18.66
C LEU A 618 -2.59 -11.86 -19.89
N LYS A 619 -1.68 -10.89 -19.86
CA LYS A 619 -0.65 -10.69 -20.89
C LYS A 619 0.19 -11.95 -21.11
N THR A 620 0.59 -12.64 -20.03
CA THR A 620 1.28 -13.94 -20.09
C THR A 620 0.43 -14.98 -20.81
N VAL A 621 -0.84 -15.14 -20.43
CA VAL A 621 -1.77 -16.09 -21.07
C VAL A 621 -1.95 -15.79 -22.55
N LEU A 622 -2.15 -14.52 -22.93
CA LEU A 622 -2.31 -14.13 -24.32
C LEU A 622 -1.02 -14.35 -25.12
N SER A 623 0.15 -14.08 -24.54
CA SER A 623 1.43 -14.13 -25.27
C SER A 623 2.01 -15.55 -25.35
N GLU A 624 1.71 -16.40 -24.38
CA GLU A 624 2.37 -17.71 -24.21
C GLU A 624 1.41 -18.90 -24.25
N GLY A 625 0.10 -18.66 -24.24
CA GLY A 625 -0.93 -19.71 -24.29
C GLY A 625 -0.96 -20.58 -23.03
N SER A 626 -1.33 -21.86 -23.18
CA SER A 626 -1.44 -22.81 -22.07
C SER A 626 -0.15 -22.95 -21.25
N PRO A 627 1.06 -23.01 -21.88
CA PRO A 627 2.32 -23.02 -21.12
C PRO A 627 2.48 -21.80 -20.19
N GLY A 628 2.04 -20.62 -20.62
CA GLY A 628 2.07 -19.42 -19.78
C GLY A 628 1.15 -19.54 -18.58
N LEU A 629 -0.09 -20.00 -18.80
CA LEU A 629 -1.07 -20.21 -17.73
C LEU A 629 -0.58 -21.22 -16.68
N GLU A 630 0.03 -22.32 -17.12
CA GLU A 630 0.57 -23.35 -16.24
C GLU A 630 1.67 -22.80 -15.33
N ARG A 631 2.57 -21.97 -15.88
CA ARG A 631 3.68 -21.34 -15.14
C ARG A 631 3.26 -20.31 -14.10
N LEU A 632 2.10 -19.67 -14.26
CA LEU A 632 1.66 -18.62 -13.32
C LEU A 632 1.57 -19.17 -11.89
N THR A 633 2.07 -18.43 -10.92
CA THR A 633 1.98 -18.77 -9.50
C THR A 633 0.87 -17.95 -8.84
N CYS A 634 -0.37 -18.16 -9.26
CA CYS A 634 -1.56 -17.53 -8.68
C CYS A 634 -2.56 -18.57 -8.12
N PRO A 635 -3.49 -18.16 -7.23
CA PRO A 635 -4.59 -19.01 -6.75
C PRO A 635 -5.35 -19.71 -7.87
N VAL A 636 -5.94 -20.87 -7.56
CA VAL A 636 -6.63 -21.71 -8.56
C VAL A 636 -7.81 -20.95 -9.18
N GLU A 637 -8.53 -20.17 -8.38
CA GLU A 637 -9.67 -19.36 -8.81
C GLU A 637 -9.23 -18.29 -9.82
N GLU A 638 -8.09 -17.64 -9.58
CA GLU A 638 -7.49 -16.66 -10.50
C GLU A 638 -7.05 -17.33 -11.81
N LYS A 639 -6.44 -18.53 -11.74
CA LYS A 639 -6.08 -19.31 -12.93
C LYS A 639 -7.32 -19.71 -13.74
N SER A 640 -8.40 -20.14 -13.09
CA SER A 640 -9.63 -20.54 -13.77
C SER A 640 -10.29 -19.37 -14.52
N LEU A 641 -10.26 -18.15 -13.97
CA LEU A 641 -10.71 -16.95 -14.66
C LEU A 641 -9.83 -16.64 -15.89
N LEU A 642 -8.51 -16.71 -15.73
CA LEU A 642 -7.55 -16.48 -16.81
C LEU A 642 -7.64 -17.54 -17.93
N ALA A 643 -7.98 -18.78 -17.61
CA ALA A 643 -8.12 -19.87 -18.59
C ALA A 643 -9.16 -19.56 -19.68
N GLN A 644 -10.20 -18.79 -19.35
CA GLN A 644 -11.25 -18.39 -20.31
C GLN A 644 -10.69 -17.51 -21.45
N TYR A 645 -9.52 -16.90 -21.24
CA TYR A 645 -8.87 -16.05 -22.22
C TYR A 645 -7.89 -16.79 -23.13
N LEU A 646 -7.61 -18.08 -22.89
CA LEU A 646 -6.68 -18.86 -23.72
C LEU A 646 -7.06 -18.86 -25.21
N ARG A 647 -8.36 -18.81 -25.51
CA ARG A 647 -8.86 -18.75 -26.90
C ARG A 647 -8.37 -17.52 -27.68
N PHE A 648 -7.97 -16.45 -26.99
CA PHE A 648 -7.45 -15.23 -27.61
C PHE A 648 -5.92 -15.29 -27.83
N HIS A 649 -5.23 -16.34 -27.37
CA HIS A 649 -3.82 -16.59 -27.73
C HIS A 649 -3.67 -16.74 -29.25
N GLU A 650 -4.56 -17.52 -29.85
CA GLU A 650 -4.68 -17.74 -31.30
C GLU A 650 -5.83 -16.91 -31.88
N VAL A 651 -5.79 -15.59 -31.66
CA VAL A 651 -6.88 -14.68 -32.07
C VAL A 651 -7.22 -14.80 -33.56
N GLU A 652 -6.26 -15.09 -34.41
CA GLU A 652 -6.45 -15.24 -35.86
C GLU A 652 -7.35 -16.43 -36.19
N VAL A 653 -7.23 -17.55 -35.46
CA VAL A 653 -8.10 -18.72 -35.59
C VAL A 653 -9.52 -18.37 -35.16
N LEU A 654 -9.65 -17.60 -34.07
CA LEU A 654 -10.94 -17.12 -33.59
C LEU A 654 -11.62 -16.20 -34.61
N LEU A 655 -10.86 -15.34 -35.29
CA LEU A 655 -11.37 -14.43 -36.32
C LEU A 655 -11.70 -15.15 -37.64
N ALA A 656 -10.96 -16.20 -38.00
CA ALA A 656 -11.17 -16.99 -39.21
C ALA A 656 -12.47 -17.81 -39.19
N ASN A 657 -12.95 -18.19 -38.00
CA ASN A 657 -14.15 -19.02 -37.82
C ASN A 657 -15.48 -18.25 -37.78
N GLY A 658 -15.49 -16.96 -38.12
CA GLY A 658 -16.71 -16.15 -38.28
C GLY A 658 -17.03 -15.20 -37.11
N ASN A 659 -17.30 -13.94 -37.49
CA ASN A 659 -17.70 -12.73 -36.75
C ASN A 659 -17.29 -12.62 -35.24
N PRO A 660 -16.46 -11.63 -34.83
CA PRO A 660 -15.86 -11.53 -33.48
C PRO A 660 -16.82 -11.43 -32.28
N LEU A 661 -18.12 -11.28 -32.52
CA LEU A 661 -19.11 -10.96 -31.48
C LEU A 661 -20.19 -12.03 -31.26
N GLN A 662 -20.21 -13.13 -32.03
CA GLN A 662 -21.18 -14.21 -31.80
C GLN A 662 -20.64 -15.45 -31.05
N SER A 663 -19.32 -15.59 -30.90
CA SER A 663 -18.74 -16.68 -30.09
C SER A 663 -18.66 -16.35 -28.58
N ALA A 664 -19.11 -15.16 -28.16
CA ALA A 664 -19.21 -14.75 -26.75
C ALA A 664 -20.42 -15.32 -26.00
N LYS A 665 -21.19 -16.23 -26.60
CA LYS A 665 -22.12 -17.11 -25.87
C LYS A 665 -21.46 -18.47 -25.62
N LEU A 666 -20.53 -18.51 -24.67
CA LEU A 666 -20.24 -19.67 -23.81
C LEU A 666 -19.39 -19.25 -22.62
#